data_AF-A0A165RRX8-F1
#
_entry.id   AF-A0A165RRX8-F1
#
_cell.length_a   1.000
_cell.length_b   1.000
_cell.length_c   1.000
_cell.angle_alpha   90.00
_cell.angle_beta   90.00
_cell.angle_gamma   90.00
#
_symmetry.space_group_name_H-M   'P 1'
#
loop_
_entity.id
_entity.type
_entity.pdbx_description
1 polymer ?
#
loop_
_entity_poly.entity_id
_entity_poly.type
_entity_poly.pdbx_seq_one_letter_code
_entity_poly.pdbx_strand_id
1 'polypeptide(L)'
;MPKTQFPWQIKKGESLSYWEVSGLTETPFAGEADTLPDKVNYTYINGFTDVGDLPCRIAFWNDMKGRDVTCPHDAQMAETRIQPSQSVLDFSGFWFCPTHLQRVLRCVVNAPTTRNYQFRVHTAGGVRVWVNGEPGFAFEPLVRNKPQESLETLALSEGANEIVVHLEDIAERDTVYSLELLYEGSEETDADLQVGLSATYDAEALREAEAFISSVQPDKLYYSEGHVELQFEGSLPEDAQVHVETLPLLKPTLAGSMGTYTLPKGANRLVGPRVDDLAPATNLVRVTLFTQGLGVAREVGVVCLKDLEKGTGSTLEERRNELLTSSAQTGESHLSHALAKLHAGTDLDTAEKLLLEALSKISRREDCADFAFLPLLWIWKDHAWTKFSEQTWRRVRSTILGFRYWFDEPGNDAMWFWSENHTLCFHASQYLAGIMFPEDLFLCSGRQGQHQKQVGYERLLKWFETVERDGLAEWNSIPYYPIDFIGLTALYHLAQDADIRDRSKALMDSIFQMMALHTQSGLPAGTMGRCYDKDIFAGPASELATLCHFAWGNGFVSSGNFASTLVALSDYAPPEETSTYASVPEGRALETSYTQGHEHAGKLKLCKTADAQLSTVVDHKTGQHGHQQHVQDVMLAGNPYARFWINHPGETQVWGSGRPSYWSGNGTLPRADQTGPVGLMIFNAAENETDFTHLYGPLHICDEHELTGNWLFARVKDGFTAFYTANGMEPLQTGCFAGVEFRSSGRRNAWVTVTGSAQIETFAEFKARLLTSSISWNLETLSLSVEFNGQGNLSLNWEGELRVNGKQSVFENLSPVPRIGLKRLDQSSLTQEEAHV
;
A
#
# COMPACT_ATOMS: atom_id res chain seq x y z
N MET A 1 1.72 -6.75 44.80
CA MET A 1 1.78 -8.19 45.20
C MET A 1 3.23 -8.65 45.20
N PRO A 2 3.65 -9.92 45.50
CA PRO A 2 5.08 -10.24 45.39
C PRO A 2 5.50 -10.13 43.92
N LYS A 3 6.55 -9.35 43.66
CA LYS A 3 7.20 -9.30 42.36
C LYS A 3 7.70 -10.69 42.01
N THR A 4 7.48 -11.13 40.78
CA THR A 4 7.97 -12.41 40.26
C THR A 4 8.87 -12.15 39.07
N GLN A 5 9.87 -13.02 38.87
CA GLN A 5 10.64 -13.04 37.64
C GLN A 5 9.85 -13.71 36.50
N PHE A 6 8.93 -14.63 36.84
CA PHE A 6 8.18 -15.46 35.89
C PHE A 6 6.67 -15.17 35.96
N PRO A 7 6.21 -14.03 35.43
CA PRO A 7 4.80 -13.67 35.47
C PRO A 7 3.93 -14.41 34.45
N TRP A 8 4.53 -15.11 33.47
CA TRP A 8 3.81 -15.72 32.36
C TRP A 8 4.03 -17.23 32.29
N GLN A 9 3.01 -17.95 31.85
CA GLN A 9 3.04 -19.39 31.61
C GLN A 9 2.91 -19.62 30.10
N ILE A 10 3.66 -20.59 29.57
CA ILE A 10 3.64 -20.98 28.17
C ILE A 10 3.30 -22.46 28.10
N LYS A 11 2.21 -22.76 27.40
CA LYS A 11 1.74 -24.11 27.10
C LYS A 11 2.28 -24.57 25.76
N LYS A 12 2.19 -25.87 25.52
CA LYS A 12 2.43 -26.43 24.20
C LYS A 12 1.53 -25.77 23.16
N GLY A 13 2.13 -25.35 22.05
CA GLY A 13 1.48 -24.59 20.99
C GLY A 13 1.39 -23.09 21.24
N GLU A 14 2.05 -22.55 22.28
CA GLU A 14 2.14 -21.11 22.53
C GLU A 14 3.56 -20.57 22.28
N SER A 15 3.65 -19.32 21.83
CA SER A 15 4.93 -18.68 21.45
C SER A 15 5.58 -17.95 22.62
N LEU A 16 6.92 -17.95 22.65
CA LEU A 16 7.71 -17.08 23.52
C LEU A 16 7.52 -15.62 23.10
N SER A 17 6.67 -14.91 23.83
CA SER A 17 6.18 -13.57 23.44
C SER A 17 6.72 -12.42 24.29
N TYR A 18 7.72 -12.70 25.15
CA TYR A 18 8.27 -11.75 26.12
C TYR A 18 9.78 -11.67 25.97
N TRP A 19 10.27 -10.50 25.54
CA TRP A 19 11.67 -10.31 25.20
C TRP A 19 12.19 -8.96 25.70
N GLU A 20 13.40 -8.96 26.25
CA GLU A 20 14.26 -7.78 26.25
C GLU A 20 14.95 -7.72 24.89
N VAL A 21 15.00 -6.53 24.28
CA VAL A 21 15.40 -6.36 22.89
C VAL A 21 16.45 -5.27 22.80
N SER A 22 17.57 -5.55 22.14
CA SER A 22 18.60 -4.56 21.86
C SER A 22 18.10 -3.52 20.84
N GLY A 23 18.82 -2.40 20.73
CA GLY A 23 18.67 -1.53 19.56
C GLY A 23 18.92 -2.30 18.25
N LEU A 24 18.34 -1.82 17.15
CA LEU A 24 18.66 -2.33 15.82
C LEU A 24 20.06 -1.87 15.45
N THR A 25 20.93 -2.81 15.11
CA THR A 25 22.21 -2.51 14.47
C THR A 25 22.04 -2.61 12.96
N GLU A 26 22.34 -1.51 12.27
CA GLU A 26 22.24 -1.40 10.82
C GLU A 26 23.62 -1.11 10.24
N THR A 27 24.15 -2.04 9.44
CA THR A 27 25.45 -1.87 8.80
C THR A 27 25.29 -2.01 7.29
N PRO A 28 25.71 -1.03 6.47
CA PRO A 28 25.68 -1.18 5.01
C PRO A 28 26.40 -2.45 4.56
N PHE A 29 25.74 -3.28 3.76
CA PHE A 29 26.29 -4.55 3.27
C PHE A 29 25.91 -4.75 1.81
N ALA A 30 26.74 -4.25 0.90
CA ALA A 30 26.50 -4.39 -0.53
C ALA A 30 27.16 -5.66 -1.12
N GLY A 31 28.32 -6.10 -0.61
CA GLY A 31 29.11 -7.16 -1.23
C GLY A 31 29.81 -6.69 -2.52
N GLU A 32 30.29 -7.63 -3.33
CA GLU A 32 30.93 -7.32 -4.62
C GLU A 32 29.89 -7.03 -5.71
N ALA A 33 30.18 -6.08 -6.59
CA ALA A 33 29.31 -5.71 -7.70
C ALA A 33 29.37 -6.75 -8.82
N ASP A 34 28.20 -7.17 -9.31
CA ASP A 34 28.08 -8.12 -10.43
C ASP A 34 26.89 -7.76 -11.32
N THR A 35 26.86 -8.34 -12.51
CA THR A 35 25.73 -8.31 -13.44
C THR A 35 24.71 -9.38 -13.06
N LEU A 36 23.46 -9.17 -13.47
CA LEU A 36 22.40 -10.17 -13.35
C LEU A 36 21.88 -10.54 -14.74
N PRO A 37 21.40 -11.78 -14.93
CA PRO A 37 20.67 -12.11 -16.16
C PRO A 37 19.40 -11.27 -16.26
N ASP A 38 19.21 -10.60 -17.39
CA ASP A 38 17.98 -9.88 -17.67
C ASP A 38 16.83 -10.86 -17.94
N LYS A 39 16.07 -11.17 -16.88
CA LYS A 39 14.92 -12.08 -16.90
C LYS A 39 13.57 -11.36 -16.98
N VAL A 40 13.55 -10.04 -17.15
CA VAL A 40 12.28 -9.26 -17.17
C VAL A 40 11.39 -9.71 -18.32
N ASN A 41 11.99 -10.13 -19.44
CA ASN A 41 11.31 -10.63 -20.65
C ASN A 41 10.24 -9.70 -21.23
N TYR A 42 10.11 -8.48 -20.69
CA TYR A 42 9.08 -7.49 -21.02
C TYR A 42 7.66 -8.08 -20.93
N THR A 43 7.44 -8.93 -19.93
CA THR A 43 6.14 -9.48 -19.57
C THR A 43 5.81 -9.01 -18.16
N TYR A 44 4.96 -8.00 -18.05
CA TYR A 44 4.65 -7.39 -16.76
C TYR A 44 3.41 -8.02 -16.15
N ILE A 45 3.62 -8.73 -15.05
CA ILE A 45 2.56 -9.28 -14.22
C ILE A 45 2.40 -8.42 -12.97
N ASN A 46 1.16 -8.25 -12.52
CA ASN A 46 0.89 -7.59 -11.26
C ASN A 46 1.42 -8.45 -10.09
N GLY A 47 2.43 -7.95 -9.38
CA GLY A 47 3.12 -8.64 -8.30
C GLY A 47 4.63 -8.72 -8.49
N PHE A 48 5.23 -9.84 -8.10
CA PHE A 48 6.68 -10.06 -8.14
C PHE A 48 7.11 -10.84 -9.38
N THR A 49 8.14 -10.35 -10.07
CA THR A 49 8.86 -11.07 -11.13
C THR A 49 10.12 -11.69 -10.53
N ASP A 50 10.29 -12.99 -10.67
CA ASP A 50 11.49 -13.68 -10.17
C ASP A 50 12.70 -13.37 -11.06
N VAL A 51 13.56 -12.48 -10.55
CA VAL A 51 14.85 -12.12 -11.17
C VAL A 51 16.03 -12.90 -10.56
N GLY A 52 15.77 -13.80 -9.61
CA GLY A 52 16.79 -14.47 -8.78
C GLY A 52 17.27 -13.62 -7.61
N ASP A 53 18.29 -14.11 -6.91
CA ASP A 53 18.91 -13.44 -5.78
C ASP A 53 19.83 -12.29 -6.23
N LEU A 54 19.78 -11.17 -5.52
CA LEU A 54 20.64 -10.03 -5.82
C LEU A 54 22.09 -10.31 -5.39
N PRO A 55 23.09 -9.64 -6.00
CA PRO A 55 24.50 -9.85 -5.66
C PRO A 55 24.80 -9.65 -4.17
N CYS A 56 24.13 -8.70 -3.52
CA CYS A 56 24.31 -8.45 -2.09
C CYS A 56 23.85 -9.62 -1.21
N ARG A 57 22.73 -10.30 -1.54
CA ARG A 57 22.30 -11.51 -0.83
C ARG A 57 23.22 -12.69 -1.06
N ILE A 58 23.69 -12.88 -2.30
CA ILE A 58 24.67 -13.93 -2.61
C ILE A 58 25.96 -13.71 -1.80
N ALA A 59 26.45 -12.47 -1.76
CA ALA A 59 27.60 -12.10 -0.92
C ALA A 59 27.32 -12.35 0.56
N PHE A 60 26.12 -12.01 1.04
CA PHE A 60 25.74 -12.23 2.43
C PHE A 60 25.76 -13.71 2.80
N TRP A 61 25.24 -14.60 1.95
CA TRP A 61 25.32 -16.04 2.19
C TRP A 61 26.76 -16.54 2.27
N ASN A 62 27.63 -16.09 1.35
CA ASN A 62 29.02 -16.51 1.32
C ASN A 62 29.80 -16.05 2.56
N ASP A 63 29.52 -14.85 3.06
CA ASP A 63 30.25 -14.25 4.18
C ASP A 63 29.67 -14.63 5.54
N MET A 64 28.35 -14.83 5.62
CA MET A 64 27.63 -14.85 6.90
C MET A 64 27.11 -16.22 7.30
N LYS A 65 26.72 -17.08 6.35
CA LYS A 65 26.08 -18.36 6.67
C LYS A 65 27.08 -19.31 7.31
N GLY A 66 26.71 -19.90 8.45
CA GLY A 66 27.57 -20.84 9.19
C GLY A 66 28.78 -20.19 9.87
N ARG A 67 28.85 -18.84 9.93
CA ARG A 67 29.92 -18.16 10.67
C ARG A 67 29.77 -18.37 12.18
N ASP A 68 30.90 -18.48 12.86
CA ASP A 68 30.94 -18.49 14.32
C ASP A 68 30.55 -17.11 14.86
N VAL A 69 29.57 -17.09 15.76
CA VAL A 69 29.13 -15.89 16.49
C VAL A 69 29.29 -16.16 17.97
N THR A 70 29.92 -15.24 18.70
CA THR A 70 30.04 -15.34 20.15
C THR A 70 28.74 -14.90 20.80
N CYS A 71 28.37 -15.55 21.92
CA CYS A 71 27.13 -15.21 22.62
C CYS A 71 27.18 -13.74 23.08
N PRO A 72 26.21 -12.89 22.70
CA PRO A 72 26.22 -11.46 22.99
C PRO A 72 25.70 -11.16 24.42
N HIS A 73 26.34 -11.73 25.44
CA HIS A 73 25.93 -11.59 26.85
C HIS A 73 25.89 -10.14 27.35
N ASP A 74 26.78 -9.30 26.86
CA ASP A 74 26.91 -7.90 27.27
C ASP A 74 26.11 -6.93 26.40
N ALA A 75 25.25 -7.43 25.50
CA ALA A 75 24.40 -6.59 24.67
C ALA A 75 23.50 -5.72 25.55
N GLN A 76 23.49 -4.41 25.29
CA GLN A 76 22.57 -3.50 25.96
C GLN A 76 21.16 -3.68 25.40
N MET A 77 20.22 -4.02 26.27
CA MET A 77 18.81 -4.09 25.95
C MET A 77 18.24 -2.68 25.97
N ALA A 78 17.70 -2.23 24.83
CA ALA A 78 17.21 -0.86 24.64
C ALA A 78 15.72 -0.72 24.98
N GLU A 79 14.95 -1.78 24.74
CA GLU A 79 13.52 -1.83 25.01
C GLU A 79 13.12 -3.24 25.47
N THR A 80 11.88 -3.35 25.95
CA THR A 80 11.24 -4.64 26.20
C THR A 80 10.05 -4.77 25.30
N ARG A 81 9.95 -5.88 24.58
CA ARG A 81 8.80 -6.23 23.75
C ARG A 81 7.96 -7.24 24.51
N ILE A 82 6.77 -6.80 24.86
CA ILE A 82 5.77 -7.63 25.48
C ILE A 82 4.53 -7.62 24.59
N GLN A 83 4.31 -8.71 23.87
CA GLN A 83 3.25 -8.82 22.87
C GLN A 83 2.55 -10.17 22.98
N PRO A 84 1.87 -10.51 24.08
CA PRO A 84 1.23 -11.83 24.24
C PRO A 84 0.14 -12.14 23.20
N SER A 85 -0.45 -11.12 22.59
CA SER A 85 -1.46 -11.27 21.54
C SER A 85 -0.86 -11.46 20.14
N GLN A 86 0.46 -11.31 19.97
CA GLN A 86 1.15 -11.55 18.71
C GLN A 86 2.14 -12.70 18.91
N SER A 87 1.92 -13.80 18.19
CA SER A 87 2.78 -14.98 18.29
C SER A 87 4.16 -14.75 17.64
N VAL A 88 4.24 -13.78 16.72
CA VAL A 88 5.43 -13.40 15.97
C VAL A 88 5.98 -12.08 16.48
N LEU A 89 7.27 -12.05 16.81
CA LEU A 89 8.01 -10.83 17.08
C LEU A 89 8.45 -10.20 15.76
N ASP A 90 7.84 -9.08 15.39
CA ASP A 90 8.03 -8.45 14.08
C ASP A 90 8.83 -7.14 14.17
N PHE A 91 9.94 -7.08 13.42
CA PHE A 91 10.79 -5.91 13.22
C PHE A 91 10.91 -5.55 11.73
N SER A 92 9.98 -6.03 10.91
CA SER A 92 9.94 -5.78 9.47
C SER A 92 9.89 -4.30 9.15
N GLY A 93 10.44 -3.95 8.01
CA GLY A 93 10.57 -2.56 7.59
C GLY A 93 11.03 -2.43 6.15
N PHE A 94 11.44 -1.22 5.78
CA PHE A 94 11.92 -0.91 4.44
C PHE A 94 13.30 -0.26 4.48
N TRP A 95 14.28 -0.86 3.80
CA TRP A 95 15.63 -0.35 3.67
C TRP A 95 15.99 -0.07 2.22
N PHE A 96 16.28 1.19 1.90
CA PHE A 96 16.56 1.62 0.53
C PHE A 96 17.89 1.09 -0.03
N CYS A 97 18.83 0.68 0.83
CA CYS A 97 20.11 0.08 0.45
C CYS A 97 20.29 -1.28 1.12
N PRO A 98 21.08 -2.19 0.51
CA PRO A 98 21.53 -3.42 1.15
C PRO A 98 22.12 -3.15 2.53
N THR A 99 21.46 -3.66 3.57
CA THR A 99 21.78 -3.36 4.97
C THR A 99 21.74 -4.62 5.80
N HIS A 100 22.84 -4.96 6.46
CA HIS A 100 22.88 -6.02 7.45
C HIS A 100 22.18 -5.55 8.73
N LEU A 101 21.11 -6.28 9.09
CA LEU A 101 20.32 -6.05 10.28
C LEU A 101 20.74 -7.02 11.36
N GLN A 102 20.91 -6.52 12.59
CA GLN A 102 21.16 -7.37 13.75
C GLN A 102 20.40 -6.87 14.98
N ARG A 103 19.84 -7.82 15.73
CA ARG A 103 19.25 -7.61 17.05
C ARG A 103 19.61 -8.75 17.98
N VAL A 104 19.69 -8.43 19.26
CA VAL A 104 19.82 -9.40 20.35
C VAL A 104 18.52 -9.39 21.14
N LEU A 105 17.98 -10.57 21.38
CA LEU A 105 16.81 -10.77 22.22
C LEU A 105 17.22 -11.57 23.46
N ARG A 106 16.57 -11.32 24.58
CA ARG A 106 16.81 -12.03 25.83
C ARG A 106 15.50 -12.30 26.56
N CYS A 107 15.38 -13.50 27.11
CA CYS A 107 14.34 -13.82 28.07
C CYS A 107 14.86 -14.85 29.08
N VAL A 108 14.08 -15.11 30.13
CA VAL A 108 14.39 -16.15 31.12
C VAL A 108 13.24 -17.15 31.13
N VAL A 109 13.56 -18.43 30.94
CA VAL A 109 12.59 -19.53 30.95
C VAL A 109 12.81 -20.38 32.21
N ASN A 110 11.78 -20.48 33.05
CA ASN A 110 11.75 -21.39 34.18
C ASN A 110 11.22 -22.75 33.73
N ALA A 111 12.09 -23.76 33.71
CA ALA A 111 11.75 -25.11 33.33
C ALA A 111 11.45 -25.96 34.59
N PRO A 112 10.38 -26.77 34.60
CA PRO A 112 10.01 -27.58 35.76
C PRO A 112 10.98 -28.74 36.03
N THR A 113 11.73 -29.20 35.02
CA THR A 113 12.68 -30.31 35.13
C THR A 113 13.83 -30.14 34.14
N THR A 114 15.03 -30.61 34.49
CA THR A 114 16.18 -30.61 33.57
C THR A 114 15.95 -31.57 32.40
N ARG A 115 15.68 -31.06 31.18
CA ARG A 115 15.30 -31.84 30.00
C ARG A 115 15.57 -31.11 28.69
N ASN A 116 15.36 -31.84 27.58
CA ASN A 116 15.27 -31.30 26.23
C ASN A 116 13.83 -30.83 25.95
N TYR A 117 13.69 -29.57 25.58
CA TYR A 117 12.43 -28.93 25.20
C TYR A 117 12.49 -28.56 23.72
N GLN A 118 11.41 -28.85 22.99
CA GLN A 118 11.33 -28.60 21.55
C GLN A 118 10.68 -27.25 21.29
N PHE A 119 11.25 -26.52 20.34
CA PHE A 119 10.76 -25.24 19.87
C PHE A 119 10.68 -25.26 18.34
N ARG A 120 9.52 -24.92 17.80
CA ARG A 120 9.41 -24.63 16.38
C ARG A 120 9.79 -23.17 16.15
N VAL A 121 10.76 -22.97 15.27
CA VAL A 121 11.36 -21.68 14.97
C VAL A 121 10.86 -21.22 13.61
N HIS A 122 10.27 -20.03 13.53
CA HIS A 122 9.95 -19.39 12.25
C HIS A 122 10.75 -18.10 12.07
N THR A 123 11.50 -18.01 10.98
CA THR A 123 12.18 -16.76 10.57
C THR A 123 12.59 -16.83 9.10
N ALA A 124 12.68 -15.67 8.45
CA ALA A 124 13.22 -15.53 7.08
C ALA A 124 14.75 -15.41 7.11
N GLY A 125 15.28 -14.73 8.12
CA GLY A 125 16.69 -14.41 8.29
C GLY A 125 17.49 -15.56 8.92
N GLY A 126 18.38 -15.22 9.85
CA GLY A 126 19.20 -16.16 10.61
C GLY A 126 19.03 -15.94 12.10
N VAL A 127 18.93 -17.04 12.84
CA VAL A 127 18.78 -17.03 14.29
C VAL A 127 19.79 -17.96 14.94
N ARG A 128 20.45 -17.49 16.00
CA ARG A 128 21.32 -18.30 16.86
C ARG A 128 20.85 -18.15 18.30
N VAL A 129 20.75 -19.26 19.01
CA VAL A 129 20.23 -19.30 20.37
C VAL A 129 21.26 -19.91 21.31
N TRP A 130 21.44 -19.27 22.47
CA TRP A 130 22.26 -19.75 23.57
C TRP A 130 21.39 -19.93 24.82
N VAL A 131 21.70 -20.95 25.61
CA VAL A 131 21.07 -21.22 26.91
C VAL A 131 22.15 -21.14 27.98
N ASN A 132 22.00 -20.19 28.91
CA ASN A 132 22.98 -19.93 29.97
C ASN A 132 24.42 -19.73 29.44
N GLY A 133 24.54 -19.19 28.22
CA GLY A 133 25.81 -18.95 27.52
C GLY A 133 26.39 -20.13 26.74
N GLU A 134 25.82 -21.31 26.86
CA GLU A 134 26.18 -22.45 26.02
C GLU A 134 25.39 -22.42 24.71
N PRO A 135 26.00 -22.79 23.57
CA PRO A 135 25.29 -22.87 22.29
C PRO A 135 24.11 -23.83 22.34
N GLY A 136 22.94 -23.36 21.93
CA GLY A 136 21.72 -24.17 21.78
C GLY A 136 21.58 -24.68 20.34
N PHE A 137 21.10 -23.81 19.44
CA PHE A 137 20.96 -24.12 18.02
C PHE A 137 21.23 -22.89 17.14
N ALA A 138 21.40 -23.13 15.84
CA ALA A 138 21.45 -22.10 14.81
C ALA A 138 20.54 -22.52 13.64
N PHE A 139 19.68 -21.61 13.20
CA PHE A 139 18.81 -21.79 12.05
C PHE A 139 18.96 -20.60 11.10
N GLU A 140 19.53 -20.84 9.92
CA GLU A 140 19.93 -19.78 8.99
C GLU A 140 19.35 -20.02 7.58
N PRO A 141 18.02 -19.96 7.43
CA PRO A 141 17.41 -20.03 6.11
C PRO A 141 17.90 -18.89 5.22
N LEU A 142 17.97 -17.66 5.75
CA LEU A 142 18.43 -16.45 5.05
C LEU A 142 17.71 -16.27 3.69
N VAL A 143 16.41 -16.59 3.66
CA VAL A 143 15.55 -16.54 2.47
C VAL A 143 14.74 -15.25 2.51
N ARG A 144 14.79 -14.46 1.44
CA ARG A 144 14.08 -13.18 1.36
C ARG A 144 12.57 -13.33 1.58
N ASN A 145 12.06 -12.67 2.62
CA ASN A 145 10.63 -12.45 2.91
C ASN A 145 9.75 -13.70 2.99
N LYS A 146 10.37 -14.88 3.14
CA LYS A 146 9.65 -16.15 3.24
C LYS A 146 10.14 -16.87 4.50
N PRO A 147 9.52 -16.61 5.66
CA PRO A 147 9.86 -17.32 6.88
C PRO A 147 9.87 -18.83 6.63
N GLN A 148 10.96 -19.47 7.02
CA GLN A 148 11.11 -20.92 6.99
C GLN A 148 10.90 -21.45 8.39
N GLU A 149 10.58 -22.74 8.49
CA GLU A 149 10.39 -23.41 9.77
C GLU A 149 11.43 -24.51 10.03
N SER A 150 11.83 -24.65 11.29
CA SER A 150 12.60 -25.79 11.80
C SER A 150 12.15 -26.16 13.21
N LEU A 151 12.22 -27.44 13.56
CA LEU A 151 12.00 -27.93 14.91
C LEU A 151 13.35 -28.12 15.59
N GLU A 152 13.63 -27.29 16.60
CA GLU A 152 14.90 -27.24 17.30
C GLU A 152 14.74 -27.66 18.76
N THR A 153 15.84 -28.12 19.36
CA THR A 153 15.83 -28.62 20.75
C THR A 153 16.75 -27.78 21.62
N LEU A 154 16.25 -27.34 22.77
CA LEU A 154 17.02 -26.66 23.81
C LEU A 154 17.13 -27.53 25.06
N ALA A 155 18.35 -27.73 25.55
CA ALA A 155 18.60 -28.35 26.85
C ALA A 155 18.41 -27.30 27.96
N LEU A 156 17.33 -27.42 28.73
CA LEU A 156 17.03 -26.52 29.86
C LEU A 156 17.32 -27.24 31.17
N SER A 157 17.92 -26.55 32.13
CA SER A 157 18.08 -27.01 33.51
C SER A 157 16.80 -26.74 34.30
N GLU A 158 16.52 -27.55 35.32
CA GLU A 158 15.45 -27.26 36.28
C GLU A 158 15.67 -25.87 36.92
N GLY A 159 14.62 -25.05 36.92
CA GLY A 159 14.69 -23.66 37.36
C GLY A 159 14.90 -22.68 36.20
N ALA A 160 15.50 -21.53 36.51
CA ALA A 160 15.68 -20.42 35.59
C ALA A 160 16.79 -20.69 34.55
N ASN A 161 16.50 -20.44 33.28
CA ASN A 161 17.44 -20.52 32.16
C ASN A 161 17.41 -19.20 31.38
N GLU A 162 18.55 -18.53 31.24
CA GLU A 162 18.67 -17.38 30.34
C GLU A 162 18.72 -17.88 28.89
N ILE A 163 17.80 -17.38 28.06
CA ILE A 163 17.82 -17.60 26.61
C ILE A 163 18.24 -16.29 25.96
N VAL A 164 19.35 -16.35 25.22
CA VAL A 164 19.84 -15.24 24.40
C VAL A 164 19.70 -15.62 22.94
N VAL A 165 19.13 -14.73 22.14
CA VAL A 165 18.92 -14.91 20.71
C VAL A 165 19.65 -13.82 19.95
N HIS A 166 20.45 -14.20 18.96
CA HIS A 166 20.96 -13.29 17.94
C HIS A 166 20.15 -13.49 16.67
N LEU A 167 19.45 -12.44 16.24
CA LEU A 167 18.64 -12.42 15.04
C LEU A 167 19.32 -11.52 14.00
N GLU A 168 19.46 -11.99 12.77
CA GLU A 168 20.04 -11.21 11.68
C GLU A 168 19.38 -11.46 10.33
N ASP A 169 19.50 -10.49 9.42
CA ASP A 169 19.16 -10.67 8.01
C ASP A 169 19.90 -9.64 7.15
N ILE A 170 19.88 -9.83 5.83
CA ILE A 170 20.21 -8.81 4.84
C ILE A 170 18.93 -8.17 4.32
N ALA A 171 18.77 -6.89 4.64
CA ALA A 171 17.65 -6.09 4.17
C ALA A 171 17.85 -5.65 2.73
N GLU A 172 16.83 -5.89 1.91
CA GLU A 172 16.76 -5.52 0.51
C GLU A 172 15.36 -4.97 0.23
N ARG A 173 15.14 -3.67 0.49
CA ARG A 173 13.83 -2.99 0.43
C ARG A 173 12.91 -3.45 1.55
N ASP A 174 11.67 -3.85 1.23
CA ASP A 174 10.78 -4.53 2.15
C ASP A 174 11.46 -5.81 2.66
N THR A 175 11.65 -5.91 3.96
CA THR A 175 12.32 -7.05 4.59
C THR A 175 11.46 -7.56 5.74
N VAL A 176 11.04 -8.83 5.64
CA VAL A 176 10.35 -9.53 6.72
C VAL A 176 11.39 -9.93 7.76
N TYR A 177 11.56 -9.10 8.78
CA TYR A 177 12.56 -9.28 9.82
C TYR A 177 11.88 -9.67 11.12
N SER A 178 11.55 -10.95 11.24
CA SER A 178 10.73 -11.46 12.34
C SER A 178 11.24 -12.78 12.92
N LEU A 179 10.77 -13.11 14.13
CA LEU A 179 11.04 -14.35 14.82
C LEU A 179 9.79 -14.86 15.54
N GLU A 180 9.51 -16.14 15.40
CA GLU A 180 8.58 -16.87 16.28
C GLU A 180 9.28 -18.11 16.85
N LEU A 181 9.13 -18.32 18.16
CA LEU A 181 9.60 -19.51 18.88
C LEU A 181 8.40 -20.15 19.58
N LEU A 182 7.80 -21.12 18.92
CA LEU A 182 6.62 -21.85 19.41
C LEU A 182 7.06 -23.03 20.27
N TYR A 183 6.56 -23.13 21.50
CA TYR A 183 6.88 -24.25 22.38
C TYR A 183 6.11 -25.52 21.98
N GLU A 184 6.81 -26.61 21.67
CA GLU A 184 6.23 -27.87 21.17
C GLU A 184 6.18 -28.99 22.24
N GLY A 185 6.55 -28.67 23.49
CA GLY A 185 6.61 -29.63 24.58
C GLY A 185 8.02 -30.17 24.84
N SER A 186 8.12 -31.19 25.70
CA SER A 186 9.34 -31.99 25.87
C SER A 186 9.11 -33.39 25.30
N GLU A 187 10.18 -34.11 24.97
CA GLU A 187 10.12 -35.46 24.35
C GLU A 187 9.31 -36.50 25.16
N GLU A 188 9.08 -36.25 26.45
CA GLU A 188 8.43 -37.21 27.36
C GLU A 188 7.21 -36.64 28.11
N THR A 189 7.01 -35.31 28.15
CA THR A 189 5.91 -34.66 28.89
C THR A 189 5.49 -33.32 28.25
N ASP A 190 4.20 -32.98 28.28
CA ASP A 190 3.69 -31.64 27.88
C ASP A 190 3.73 -30.68 29.09
N ALA A 191 4.86 -30.58 29.78
CA ALA A 191 4.98 -29.73 30.96
C ALA A 191 5.02 -28.24 30.55
N ASP A 192 4.20 -27.41 31.19
CA ASP A 192 4.18 -25.97 30.93
C ASP A 192 5.49 -25.31 31.38
N LEU A 193 5.94 -24.32 30.62
CA LEU A 193 7.07 -23.46 30.96
C LEU A 193 6.57 -22.17 31.60
N GLN A 194 7.42 -21.48 32.35
CA GLN A 194 7.16 -20.09 32.73
C GLN A 194 8.21 -19.18 32.11
N VAL A 195 7.80 -17.99 31.68
CA VAL A 195 8.69 -17.02 31.03
C VAL A 195 8.72 -15.72 31.81
N GLY A 196 9.88 -15.08 31.74
CA GLY A 196 10.25 -13.88 32.46
C GLY A 196 11.25 -13.04 31.68
N LEU A 197 11.55 -11.86 32.23
CA LEU A 197 12.68 -11.02 31.79
C LEU A 197 13.76 -11.02 32.89
N SER A 198 14.84 -10.24 32.72
CA SER A 198 15.99 -10.30 33.65
C SER A 198 15.70 -9.71 35.04
N ALA A 199 14.71 -8.82 35.16
CA ALA A 199 14.28 -8.26 36.44
C ALA A 199 13.00 -8.94 37.00
N THR A 200 12.58 -8.51 38.19
CA THR A 200 11.31 -8.95 38.81
C THR A 200 10.25 -7.88 38.64
N TYR A 201 9.04 -8.29 38.30
CA TYR A 201 7.94 -7.39 37.95
C TYR A 201 6.67 -7.75 38.71
N ASP A 202 5.79 -6.77 38.89
CA ASP A 202 4.40 -7.00 39.22
C ASP A 202 3.66 -7.46 37.95
N ALA A 203 3.39 -8.76 37.89
CA ALA A 203 2.74 -9.47 36.77
C ALA A 203 1.35 -8.94 36.43
N GLU A 204 0.62 -8.48 37.45
CA GLU A 204 -0.75 -8.04 37.31
C GLU A 204 -0.77 -6.66 36.67
N ALA A 205 0.00 -5.71 37.22
CA ALA A 205 0.12 -4.36 36.67
C ALA A 205 0.62 -4.34 35.22
N LEU A 206 1.48 -5.29 34.84
CA LEU A 206 2.01 -5.39 33.48
C LEU A 206 0.96 -5.92 32.49
N ARG A 207 0.24 -6.99 32.85
CA ARG A 207 -0.90 -7.49 32.06
C ARG A 207 -2.03 -6.46 31.95
N GLU A 208 -2.27 -5.67 33.00
CA GLU A 208 -3.23 -4.56 32.96
C GLU A 208 -2.78 -3.46 31.98
N ALA A 209 -1.51 -3.06 32.00
CA ALA A 209 -0.96 -2.08 31.07
C ALA A 209 -0.99 -2.57 29.61
N GLU A 210 -0.69 -3.86 29.39
CA GLU A 210 -0.81 -4.51 28.09
C GLU A 210 -2.23 -4.52 27.57
N ALA A 211 -3.19 -5.00 28.36
CA ALA A 211 -4.60 -5.00 27.98
C ALA A 211 -5.09 -3.58 27.68
N PHE A 212 -4.69 -2.61 28.51
CA PHE A 212 -5.03 -1.20 28.33
C PHE A 212 -4.47 -0.65 27.01
N ILE A 213 -3.17 -0.79 26.73
CA ILE A 213 -2.57 -0.28 25.48
C ILE A 213 -3.05 -1.07 24.25
N SER A 214 -3.23 -2.38 24.37
CA SER A 214 -3.76 -3.23 23.29
C SER A 214 -5.20 -2.90 22.93
N SER A 215 -5.91 -2.13 23.77
CA SER A 215 -7.25 -1.63 23.50
C SER A 215 -7.28 -0.24 22.87
N VAL A 216 -6.14 0.48 22.77
CA VAL A 216 -6.17 1.88 22.32
C VAL A 216 -6.70 2.00 20.90
N GLN A 217 -7.66 2.90 20.69
CA GLN A 217 -8.24 3.21 19.40
C GLN A 217 -8.48 4.72 19.28
N PRO A 218 -8.27 5.32 18.10
CA PRO A 218 -8.75 6.67 17.84
C PRO A 218 -10.29 6.71 17.94
N ASP A 219 -10.87 7.83 18.38
CA ASP A 219 -12.32 7.99 18.47
C ASP A 219 -13.00 7.98 17.09
N LYS A 220 -12.27 8.39 16.06
CA LYS A 220 -12.68 8.35 14.65
C LYS A 220 -11.47 8.21 13.73
N LEU A 221 -11.74 7.84 12.47
CA LEU A 221 -10.71 7.73 11.43
C LEU A 221 -10.28 9.09 10.86
N TYR A 222 -11.21 10.02 10.63
CA TYR A 222 -10.96 11.28 9.91
C TYR A 222 -10.90 12.51 10.83
N TYR A 223 -9.89 13.36 10.61
CA TYR A 223 -9.67 14.60 11.34
C TYR A 223 -9.39 15.76 10.39
N SER A 224 -10.01 16.90 10.68
CA SER A 224 -9.80 18.19 9.99
C SER A 224 -9.43 19.32 10.96
N GLU A 225 -9.79 19.19 12.23
CA GLU A 225 -9.55 20.19 13.29
C GLU A 225 -9.53 19.53 14.68
N GLY A 226 -9.08 20.28 15.69
CA GLY A 226 -9.07 19.85 17.08
C GLY A 226 -7.87 18.97 17.43
N HIS A 227 -8.12 17.86 18.12
CA HIS A 227 -7.11 16.93 18.61
C HIS A 227 -7.43 15.51 18.17
N VAL A 228 -6.38 14.68 18.02
CA VAL A 228 -6.54 13.23 17.95
C VAL A 228 -6.91 12.75 19.35
N GLU A 229 -8.05 12.09 19.48
CA GLU A 229 -8.47 11.53 20.76
C GLU A 229 -8.30 10.03 20.76
N LEU A 230 -7.65 9.54 21.82
CA LEU A 230 -7.36 8.13 22.01
C LEU A 230 -8.25 7.58 23.12
N GLN A 231 -8.98 6.51 22.82
CA GLN A 231 -9.87 5.82 23.74
C GLN A 231 -9.28 4.46 24.09
N PHE A 232 -9.50 4.04 25.34
CA PHE A 232 -9.01 2.78 25.89
C PHE A 232 -10.16 2.02 26.56
N GLU A 233 -10.06 0.70 26.59
CA GLU A 233 -10.92 -0.15 27.42
C GLU A 233 -10.36 -0.22 28.85
N GLY A 234 -11.22 0.03 29.84
CA GLY A 234 -10.83 0.08 31.25
C GLY A 234 -10.17 1.40 31.66
N SER A 235 -9.45 1.39 32.78
CA SER A 235 -8.79 2.58 33.34
C SER A 235 -7.59 2.20 34.19
N LEU A 236 -6.61 3.09 34.29
CA LEU A 236 -5.42 2.87 35.13
C LEU A 236 -5.64 3.32 36.59
N PRO A 237 -5.01 2.66 37.58
CA PRO A 237 -5.19 2.94 39.00
C PRO A 237 -4.49 4.22 39.49
N GLU A 238 -3.61 4.80 38.67
CA GLU A 238 -2.81 6.01 38.93
C GLU A 238 -2.73 6.87 37.65
N ASP A 239 -2.27 8.11 37.79
CA ASP A 239 -1.97 8.97 36.64
C ASP A 239 -0.83 8.35 35.81
N ALA A 240 -0.97 8.35 34.49
CA ALA A 240 -0.01 7.73 33.59
C ALA A 240 0.55 8.74 32.57
N GLN A 241 1.84 8.63 32.27
CA GLN A 241 2.48 9.37 31.18
C GLN A 241 2.47 8.49 29.93
N VAL A 242 1.67 8.90 28.94
CA VAL A 242 1.53 8.23 27.65
C VAL A 242 2.31 9.01 26.60
N HIS A 243 3.23 8.35 25.94
CA HIS A 243 4.02 8.94 24.86
C HIS A 243 3.31 8.67 23.53
N VAL A 244 3.13 9.70 22.73
CA VAL A 244 2.46 9.62 21.43
C VAL A 244 3.37 10.19 20.37
N GLU A 245 3.64 9.38 19.34
CA GLU A 245 4.42 9.73 18.15
C GLU A 245 3.54 9.58 16.90
N THR A 246 3.59 10.54 15.98
CA THR A 246 2.84 10.49 14.71
C THR A 246 3.78 10.36 13.53
N LEU A 247 3.54 9.43 12.61
CA LEU A 247 4.38 9.15 11.44
C LEU A 247 3.54 9.26 10.15
N PRO A 248 3.82 10.22 9.26
CA PRO A 248 3.12 10.33 7.98
C PRO A 248 3.39 9.14 7.06
N LEU A 249 2.34 8.46 6.58
CA LEU A 249 2.45 7.29 5.70
C LEU A 249 2.38 7.65 4.22
N LEU A 250 1.44 8.52 3.82
CA LEU A 250 1.30 8.95 2.42
C LEU A 250 2.38 9.93 1.98
N LYS A 251 2.86 10.75 2.93
CA LYS A 251 3.83 11.83 2.70
C LYS A 251 5.01 11.70 3.65
N PRO A 252 5.82 10.63 3.52
CA PRO A 252 6.84 10.26 4.51
C PRO A 252 8.00 11.25 4.60
N THR A 253 8.10 12.21 3.67
CA THR A 253 9.09 13.30 3.76
C THR A 253 8.67 14.42 4.71
N LEU A 254 7.39 14.48 5.09
CA LEU A 254 6.89 15.43 6.08
C LEU A 254 7.24 14.96 7.49
N ALA A 255 7.52 15.92 8.38
CA ALA A 255 7.83 15.61 9.77
C ALA A 255 6.59 15.13 10.52
N GLY A 256 6.81 14.14 11.38
CA GLY A 256 5.88 13.74 12.41
C GLY A 256 5.88 14.66 13.63
N SER A 257 5.13 14.27 14.65
CA SER A 257 5.10 14.92 15.96
C SER A 257 5.40 13.90 17.06
N MET A 258 5.97 14.33 18.17
CA MET A 258 6.21 13.49 19.34
C MET A 258 5.90 14.29 20.60
N GLY A 259 5.15 13.70 21.53
CA GLY A 259 4.80 14.34 22.80
C GLY A 259 4.47 13.36 23.91
N THR A 260 4.57 13.82 25.15
CA THR A 260 4.13 13.09 26.34
C THR A 260 2.86 13.73 26.90
N TYR A 261 1.84 12.91 27.13
CA TYR A 261 0.51 13.33 27.56
C TYR A 261 0.16 12.63 28.87
N THR A 262 -0.49 13.35 29.78
CA THR A 262 -0.93 12.79 31.07
C THR A 262 -2.35 12.25 30.95
N LEU A 263 -2.52 10.95 31.19
CA LEU A 263 -3.82 10.32 31.38
C LEU A 263 -4.14 10.30 32.88
N PRO A 264 -5.17 11.02 33.35
CA PRO A 264 -5.54 11.01 34.76
C PRO A 264 -6.01 9.63 35.23
N LYS A 265 -5.79 9.32 36.51
CA LYS A 265 -6.31 8.13 37.19
C LYS A 265 -7.81 7.96 36.91
N GLY A 266 -8.21 6.74 36.56
CA GLY A 266 -9.62 6.40 36.30
C GLY A 266 -10.16 6.92 34.96
N ALA A 267 -9.38 7.67 34.18
CA ALA A 267 -9.75 8.08 32.83
C ALA A 267 -9.42 6.98 31.81
N ASN A 268 -10.19 6.97 30.73
CA ASN A 268 -10.05 6.04 29.61
C ASN A 268 -10.00 6.78 28.25
N ARG A 269 -9.80 8.10 28.29
CA ARG A 269 -9.71 8.97 27.11
C ARG A 269 -8.54 9.93 27.29
N LEU A 270 -7.71 10.02 26.27
CA LEU A 270 -6.55 10.89 26.20
C LEU A 270 -6.73 11.86 25.04
N VAL A 271 -6.61 13.16 25.33
CA VAL A 271 -6.52 14.20 24.30
C VAL A 271 -5.06 14.25 23.84
N GLY A 272 -4.82 13.76 22.63
CA GLY A 272 -3.50 13.64 22.04
C GLY A 272 -3.05 14.88 21.24
N PRO A 273 -2.18 14.68 20.23
CA PRO A 273 -1.66 15.76 19.39
C PRO A 273 -2.76 16.61 18.74
N ARG A 274 -2.46 17.88 18.47
CA ARG A 274 -3.35 18.73 17.69
C ARG A 274 -3.34 18.25 16.24
N VAL A 275 -4.48 18.37 15.56
CA VAL A 275 -4.54 18.11 14.11
C VAL A 275 -3.56 19.00 13.34
N ASP A 276 -3.31 20.21 13.83
CA ASP A 276 -2.30 21.15 13.31
C ASP A 276 -0.85 20.62 13.36
N ASP A 277 -0.58 19.58 14.15
CA ASP A 277 0.75 18.95 14.25
C ASP A 277 0.90 17.71 13.33
N LEU A 278 -0.20 17.21 12.75
CA LEU A 278 -0.19 16.05 11.84
C LEU A 278 0.09 16.47 10.40
N ALA A 279 0.68 15.59 9.59
CA ALA A 279 0.74 15.81 8.14
C ALA A 279 -0.65 15.72 7.51
N PRO A 280 -0.97 16.49 6.44
CA PRO A 280 -2.23 16.39 5.70
C PRO A 280 -2.22 15.13 4.79
N ALA A 281 -2.26 13.98 5.46
CA ALA A 281 -2.08 12.64 4.94
C ALA A 281 -2.72 11.60 5.91
N THR A 282 -2.67 10.34 5.51
CA THR A 282 -2.77 9.23 6.47
C THR A 282 -1.52 9.22 7.37
N ASN A 283 -1.72 9.20 8.69
CA ASN A 283 -0.68 9.18 9.71
C ASN A 283 -0.84 7.94 10.60
N LEU A 284 0.27 7.28 10.93
CA LEU A 284 0.32 6.30 12.02
C LEU A 284 0.53 7.04 13.34
N VAL A 285 -0.08 6.56 14.41
CA VAL A 285 0.01 7.10 15.77
C VAL A 285 0.49 5.97 16.68
N ARG A 286 1.74 6.06 17.12
CA ARG A 286 2.34 5.11 18.06
C ARG A 286 2.10 5.61 19.48
N VAL A 287 1.41 4.80 20.28
CA VAL A 287 1.02 5.11 21.66
C VAL A 287 1.78 4.19 22.60
N THR A 288 2.61 4.75 23.48
CA THR A 288 3.49 4.00 24.40
C THR A 288 3.23 4.37 25.86
N LEU A 289 2.95 3.37 26.69
CA LEU A 289 2.88 3.50 28.16
C LEU A 289 4.12 2.87 28.78
N PHE A 290 4.78 3.61 29.68
CA PHE A 290 5.89 3.07 30.47
C PHE A 290 5.39 2.62 31.85
N THR A 291 5.58 1.34 32.18
CA THR A 291 5.28 0.76 33.50
C THR A 291 6.44 -0.09 33.98
N GLN A 292 6.88 0.12 35.23
CA GLN A 292 8.00 -0.64 35.83
C GLN A 292 9.30 -0.62 35.00
N GLY A 293 9.53 0.45 34.21
CA GLY A 293 10.68 0.59 33.32
C GLY A 293 10.50 -0.03 31.94
N LEU A 294 9.34 -0.62 31.65
CA LEU A 294 9.01 -1.30 30.39
C LEU A 294 8.06 -0.45 29.54
N GLY A 295 8.32 -0.34 28.25
CA GLY A 295 7.45 0.34 27.29
C GLY A 295 6.50 -0.64 26.60
N VAL A 296 5.20 -0.44 26.77
CA VAL A 296 4.15 -1.18 26.03
C VAL A 296 3.59 -0.24 24.98
N ALA A 297 3.65 -0.64 23.70
CA ALA A 297 3.27 0.22 22.58
C ALA A 297 2.25 -0.43 21.64
N ARG A 298 1.36 0.40 21.08
CA ARG A 298 0.46 0.04 19.98
C ARG A 298 0.45 1.14 18.93
N GLU A 299 0.33 0.75 17.67
CA GLU A 299 0.17 1.67 16.55
C GLU A 299 -1.27 1.66 16.04
N VAL A 300 -1.81 2.84 15.75
CA VAL A 300 -3.15 3.04 15.18
C VAL A 300 -3.09 4.13 14.11
N GLY A 301 -3.85 4.02 13.04
CA GLY A 301 -3.86 5.02 11.96
C GLY A 301 -4.99 6.03 12.08
N VAL A 302 -4.72 7.25 11.61
CA VAL A 302 -5.68 8.34 11.47
C VAL A 302 -5.46 9.06 10.13
N VAL A 303 -6.51 9.66 9.59
CA VAL A 303 -6.46 10.40 8.34
C VAL A 303 -6.65 11.88 8.65
N CYS A 304 -5.62 12.68 8.40
CA CYS A 304 -5.65 14.12 8.58
C CYS A 304 -5.67 14.78 7.20
N LEU A 305 -6.67 15.61 6.93
CA LEU A 305 -6.80 16.27 5.62
C LEU A 305 -7.01 17.77 5.77
N LYS A 306 -6.46 18.34 6.85
CA LYS A 306 -6.38 19.79 7.03
C LYS A 306 -5.69 20.42 5.81
N ASP A 307 -6.03 21.66 5.54
CA ASP A 307 -5.38 22.49 4.51
C ASP A 307 -5.46 21.94 3.07
N LEU A 308 -6.21 20.87 2.80
CA LEU A 308 -6.44 20.41 1.44
C LEU A 308 -7.51 21.26 0.76
N GLU A 309 -7.06 22.11 -0.16
CA GLU A 309 -7.92 22.99 -0.93
C GLU A 309 -8.26 22.37 -2.29
N LYS A 310 -9.51 22.60 -2.72
CA LYS A 310 -9.88 22.35 -4.10
C LYS A 310 -9.16 23.34 -4.99
N GLY A 311 -8.65 22.86 -6.13
CA GLY A 311 -8.04 23.74 -7.11
C GLY A 311 -9.05 24.75 -7.66
N THR A 312 -8.55 25.92 -8.06
CA THR A 312 -9.37 27.08 -8.41
C THR A 312 -9.25 27.51 -9.87
N GLY A 313 -8.21 27.07 -10.58
CA GLY A 313 -7.99 27.43 -11.98
C GLY A 313 -9.12 26.94 -12.91
N SER A 314 -9.61 27.82 -13.78
CA SER A 314 -10.73 27.54 -14.69
C SER A 314 -10.27 27.09 -16.07
N THR A 315 -9.12 27.60 -16.53
CA THR A 315 -8.47 27.21 -17.80
C THR A 315 -7.27 26.31 -17.55
N LEU A 316 -6.86 25.51 -18.55
CA LEU A 316 -5.67 24.66 -18.44
C LEU A 316 -4.42 25.46 -18.01
N GLU A 317 -4.25 26.67 -18.54
CA GLU A 317 -3.11 27.53 -18.20
C GLU A 317 -3.18 28.10 -16.77
N GLU A 318 -4.37 28.45 -16.28
CA GLU A 318 -4.54 28.84 -14.88
C GLU A 318 -4.21 27.67 -13.94
N ARG A 319 -4.69 26.46 -14.27
CA ARG A 319 -4.42 25.26 -13.47
C ARG A 319 -2.95 24.84 -13.50
N ARG A 320 -2.30 25.00 -14.66
CA ARG A 320 -0.85 24.81 -14.81
C ARG A 320 -0.08 25.76 -13.88
N ASN A 321 -0.41 27.05 -13.91
CA ASN A 321 0.25 28.05 -13.07
C ASN A 321 0.00 27.82 -11.57
N GLU A 322 -1.23 27.47 -11.19
CA GLU A 322 -1.59 27.13 -9.81
C GLU A 322 -0.76 25.94 -9.30
N LEU A 323 -0.67 24.87 -10.10
CA LEU A 323 0.10 23.68 -9.76
C LEU A 323 1.60 23.99 -9.65
N LEU A 324 2.19 24.71 -10.61
CA LEU A 324 3.62 25.08 -10.55
C LEU A 324 3.94 25.98 -9.35
N THR A 325 3.02 26.90 -9.01
CA THR A 325 3.16 27.77 -7.84
C THR A 325 3.13 26.95 -6.56
N SER A 326 2.13 26.06 -6.41
CA SER A 326 2.03 25.15 -5.27
C SER A 326 3.27 24.26 -5.17
N SER A 327 3.67 23.62 -6.27
CA SER A 327 4.85 22.77 -6.33
C SER A 327 6.15 23.50 -5.99
N ALA A 328 6.28 24.81 -6.24
CA ALA A 328 7.46 25.59 -5.83
C ALA A 328 7.41 26.05 -4.36
N GLN A 329 6.21 26.20 -3.79
CA GLN A 329 5.99 26.72 -2.42
C GLN A 329 5.92 25.62 -1.35
N THR A 330 5.18 24.54 -1.62
CA THR A 330 4.76 23.54 -0.63
C THR A 330 5.15 22.11 -1.00
N GLY A 331 5.94 21.93 -2.06
CA GLY A 331 6.40 20.62 -2.51
C GLY A 331 7.22 19.86 -1.45
N GLU A 332 7.19 18.54 -1.56
CA GLU A 332 7.94 17.64 -0.68
C GLU A 332 9.44 17.61 -0.99
N SER A 333 10.22 16.94 -0.13
CA SER A 333 11.68 16.83 -0.26
C SER A 333 12.10 15.95 -1.45
N HIS A 334 11.85 16.43 -2.68
CA HIS A 334 12.02 15.72 -3.95
C HIS A 334 12.55 16.64 -5.07
N LEU A 335 13.13 16.06 -6.12
CA LEU A 335 13.70 16.83 -7.24
C LEU A 335 12.66 17.60 -8.06
N SER A 336 11.41 17.15 -8.10
CA SER A 336 10.32 17.92 -8.72
C SER A 336 10.11 19.27 -8.03
N HIS A 337 10.27 19.33 -6.70
CA HIS A 337 10.18 20.58 -5.93
C HIS A 337 11.37 21.51 -6.28
N ALA A 338 12.59 20.96 -6.37
CA ALA A 338 13.76 21.70 -6.81
C ALA A 338 13.61 22.23 -8.25
N LEU A 339 13.07 21.41 -9.16
CA LEU A 339 12.83 21.78 -10.55
C LEU A 339 11.77 22.89 -10.67
N ALA A 340 10.68 22.82 -9.90
CA ALA A 340 9.67 23.89 -9.85
C ALA A 340 10.24 25.22 -9.35
N LYS A 341 11.04 25.20 -8.27
CA LYS A 341 11.77 26.38 -7.76
C LYS A 341 12.75 26.94 -8.78
N LEU A 342 13.49 26.07 -9.47
CA LEU A 342 14.40 26.48 -10.54
C LEU A 342 13.63 27.13 -11.70
N HIS A 343 12.54 26.54 -12.15
CA HIS A 343 11.69 27.10 -13.20
C HIS A 343 11.15 28.48 -12.80
N ALA A 344 10.61 28.62 -11.59
CA ALA A 344 10.08 29.87 -11.06
C ALA A 344 11.16 30.92 -10.73
N GLY A 345 12.42 30.50 -10.58
CA GLY A 345 13.52 31.38 -10.13
C GLY A 345 13.39 31.80 -8.67
N THR A 346 12.76 30.98 -7.83
CA THR A 346 12.50 31.25 -6.41
C THR A 346 13.30 30.32 -5.51
N ASP A 347 13.77 30.84 -4.37
CA ASP A 347 14.37 30.03 -3.28
C ASP A 347 15.43 29.01 -3.76
N LEU A 348 16.45 29.53 -4.46
CA LEU A 348 17.49 28.72 -5.10
C LEU A 348 18.34 27.95 -4.07
N ASP A 349 18.51 28.47 -2.86
CA ASP A 349 19.27 27.80 -1.80
C ASP A 349 18.59 26.47 -1.40
N THR A 350 17.27 26.49 -1.24
CA THR A 350 16.48 25.28 -0.97
C THR A 350 16.51 24.33 -2.18
N ALA A 351 16.42 24.86 -3.40
CA ALA A 351 16.53 24.05 -4.61
C ALA A 351 17.89 23.34 -4.71
N GLU A 352 19.00 24.01 -4.40
CA GLU A 352 20.34 23.42 -4.39
C GLU A 352 20.46 22.35 -3.29
N LYS A 353 19.93 22.61 -2.08
CA LYS A 353 19.90 21.63 -1.00
C LYS A 353 19.19 20.34 -1.41
N LEU A 354 17.98 20.45 -1.97
CA LEU A 354 17.20 19.31 -2.44
C LEU A 354 17.90 18.54 -3.56
N LEU A 355 18.56 19.27 -4.47
CA LEU A 355 19.39 18.66 -5.51
C LEU A 355 20.53 17.85 -4.90
N LEU A 356 21.29 18.41 -3.95
CA LEU A 356 22.41 17.72 -3.30
C LEU A 356 21.95 16.50 -2.50
N GLU A 357 20.81 16.57 -1.81
CA GLU A 357 20.20 15.43 -1.11
C GLU A 357 19.85 14.30 -2.09
N ALA A 358 19.18 14.63 -3.20
CA ALA A 358 18.84 13.63 -4.21
C ALA A 358 20.08 13.03 -4.89
N LEU A 359 21.11 13.84 -5.18
CA LEU A 359 22.39 13.35 -5.71
C LEU A 359 23.05 12.35 -4.75
N SER A 360 22.93 12.55 -3.43
CA SER A 360 23.41 11.59 -2.44
C SER A 360 22.67 10.26 -2.55
N LYS A 361 21.32 10.28 -2.61
CA LYS A 361 20.49 9.08 -2.73
C LYS A 361 20.76 8.30 -4.01
N ILE A 362 20.81 9.00 -5.14
CA ILE A 362 21.09 8.42 -6.46
C ILE A 362 22.50 7.81 -6.50
N SER A 363 23.50 8.50 -5.93
CA SER A 363 24.89 7.99 -5.89
C SER A 363 25.01 6.74 -5.01
N ARG A 364 24.17 6.60 -3.98
CA ARG A 364 24.06 5.39 -3.14
C ARG A 364 23.26 4.26 -3.80
N ARG A 365 22.60 4.54 -4.93
CA ARG A 365 21.71 3.60 -5.63
C ARG A 365 20.62 3.07 -4.68
N GLU A 366 20.04 4.00 -3.94
CA GLU A 366 18.84 3.73 -3.15
C GLU A 366 17.72 3.20 -4.06
N ASP A 367 16.92 2.27 -3.55
CA ASP A 367 15.71 1.84 -4.24
C ASP A 367 14.81 3.04 -4.60
N CYS A 368 14.16 2.97 -5.77
CA CYS A 368 13.41 4.08 -6.37
C CYS A 368 14.24 5.32 -6.76
N ALA A 369 15.58 5.24 -6.82
CA ALA A 369 16.42 6.34 -7.31
C ALA A 369 16.12 6.73 -8.78
N ASP A 370 15.59 5.80 -9.58
CA ASP A 370 15.15 6.00 -10.96
C ASP A 370 14.01 7.03 -11.07
N PHE A 371 13.11 7.11 -10.08
CA PHE A 371 12.03 8.10 -10.08
C PHE A 371 12.57 9.53 -9.91
N ALA A 372 13.61 9.70 -9.10
CA ALA A 372 14.30 10.99 -8.94
C ALA A 372 15.24 11.29 -10.12
N PHE A 373 15.74 10.26 -10.82
CA PHE A 373 16.71 10.41 -11.89
C PHE A 373 16.16 11.17 -13.10
N LEU A 374 14.90 10.97 -13.45
CA LEU A 374 14.28 11.66 -14.59
C LEU A 374 14.15 13.18 -14.38
N PRO A 375 13.62 13.68 -13.24
CA PRO A 375 13.74 15.09 -12.87
C PRO A 375 15.18 15.62 -12.85
N LEU A 376 16.17 14.81 -12.44
CA LEU A 376 17.58 15.21 -12.47
C LEU A 376 18.07 15.49 -13.91
N LEU A 377 17.71 14.62 -14.86
CA LEU A 377 18.04 14.80 -16.27
C LEU A 377 17.36 16.04 -16.85
N TRP A 378 16.12 16.33 -16.45
CA TRP A 378 15.44 17.56 -16.83
C TRP A 378 16.16 18.81 -16.28
N ILE A 379 16.48 18.83 -14.98
CA ILE A 379 17.27 19.90 -14.36
C ILE A 379 18.58 20.12 -15.11
N TRP A 380 19.30 19.05 -15.46
CA TRP A 380 20.53 19.15 -16.26
C TRP A 380 20.25 19.79 -17.62
N LYS A 381 19.27 19.29 -18.36
CA LYS A 381 18.97 19.72 -19.72
C LYS A 381 18.61 21.21 -19.83
N ASP A 382 17.93 21.77 -18.83
CA ASP A 382 17.42 23.15 -18.89
C ASP A 382 18.19 24.14 -18.01
N HIS A 383 18.95 23.66 -17.03
CA HIS A 383 19.60 24.53 -16.04
C HIS A 383 21.09 24.27 -15.83
N ALA A 384 21.70 23.24 -16.43
CA ALA A 384 23.12 22.96 -16.23
C ALA A 384 23.99 24.20 -16.47
N TRP A 385 24.96 24.41 -15.57
CA TRP A 385 25.90 25.54 -15.59
C TRP A 385 25.24 26.91 -15.39
N THR A 386 24.00 26.95 -14.92
CA THR A 386 23.29 28.17 -14.51
C THR A 386 22.90 28.08 -13.04
N LYS A 387 22.60 29.21 -12.38
CA LYS A 387 22.00 29.36 -11.03
C LYS A 387 22.77 28.77 -9.83
N PHE A 388 23.54 27.70 -9.99
CA PHE A 388 24.33 27.01 -8.98
C PHE A 388 25.83 27.03 -9.31
N SER A 389 26.62 26.61 -8.33
CA SER A 389 28.08 26.55 -8.47
C SER A 389 28.53 25.53 -9.53
N GLU A 390 29.72 25.77 -10.11
CA GLU A 390 30.35 24.80 -11.01
C GLU A 390 30.59 23.43 -10.33
N GLN A 391 30.87 23.43 -9.02
CA GLN A 391 31.06 22.21 -8.25
C GLN A 391 29.78 21.37 -8.19
N THR A 392 28.63 22.02 -7.95
CA THR A 392 27.31 21.37 -7.94
C THR A 392 27.03 20.71 -9.29
N TRP A 393 27.25 21.41 -10.39
CA TRP A 393 27.03 20.86 -11.73
C TRP A 393 28.00 19.73 -12.11
N ARG A 394 29.27 19.84 -11.71
CA ARG A 394 30.23 18.73 -11.86
C ARG A 394 29.77 17.50 -11.07
N ARG A 395 29.19 17.68 -9.88
CA ARG A 395 28.61 16.57 -9.10
C ARG A 395 27.42 15.94 -9.82
N VAL A 396 26.47 16.74 -10.33
CA VAL A 396 25.33 16.25 -11.14
C VAL A 396 25.83 15.39 -12.30
N ARG A 397 26.77 15.91 -13.09
CA ARG A 397 27.36 15.18 -14.21
C ARG A 397 27.99 13.86 -13.77
N SER A 398 28.78 13.87 -12.69
CA SER A 398 29.42 12.65 -12.19
C SER A 398 28.42 11.60 -11.70
N THR A 399 27.31 12.04 -11.09
CA THR A 399 26.23 11.15 -10.65
C THR A 399 25.52 10.52 -11.85
N ILE A 400 25.25 11.29 -12.92
CA ILE A 400 24.61 10.76 -14.13
C ILE A 400 25.51 9.71 -14.83
N LEU A 401 26.80 10.00 -15.00
CA LEU A 401 27.74 9.10 -15.66
C LEU A 401 28.12 7.88 -14.79
N GLY A 402 27.95 7.95 -13.48
CA GLY A 402 28.25 6.89 -12.51
C GLY A 402 27.04 6.04 -12.09
N PHE A 403 25.85 6.34 -12.61
CA PHE A 403 24.63 5.61 -12.30
C PHE A 403 24.61 4.24 -12.98
N ARG A 404 23.91 3.28 -12.37
CA ARG A 404 23.67 1.94 -12.92
C ARG A 404 22.30 1.94 -13.60
N TYR A 405 22.26 1.70 -14.90
CA TYR A 405 21.03 1.83 -15.68
C TYR A 405 20.27 0.52 -15.84
N TRP A 406 20.91 -0.65 -15.73
CA TRP A 406 20.25 -1.94 -15.88
C TRP A 406 21.06 -3.14 -15.36
N PHE A 407 20.51 -4.35 -15.48
CA PHE A 407 21.09 -5.62 -15.00
C PHE A 407 22.42 -6.01 -15.66
N ASP A 408 22.63 -5.63 -16.91
CA ASP A 408 23.86 -5.89 -17.67
C ASP A 408 25.01 -4.93 -17.27
N GLU A 409 24.76 -4.05 -16.30
CA GLU A 409 25.77 -3.21 -15.68
C GLU A 409 26.07 -3.74 -14.26
N PRO A 410 27.35 -3.85 -13.87
CA PRO A 410 27.73 -4.30 -12.54
C PRO A 410 27.12 -3.43 -11.43
N GLY A 411 26.52 -4.10 -10.45
CA GLY A 411 26.03 -3.46 -9.23
C GLY A 411 25.83 -4.45 -8.10
N ASN A 412 25.73 -3.89 -6.91
CA ASN A 412 25.56 -4.59 -5.65
C ASN A 412 24.46 -3.90 -4.80
N ASP A 413 23.57 -3.20 -5.49
CA ASP A 413 22.47 -2.43 -4.95
C ASP A 413 21.18 -3.27 -4.82
N ALA A 414 20.19 -2.72 -4.12
CA ALA A 414 18.86 -3.30 -3.94
C ALA A 414 17.80 -2.56 -4.79
N MET A 415 18.17 -1.93 -5.90
CA MET A 415 17.19 -1.24 -6.75
C MET A 415 16.22 -2.24 -7.41
N TRP A 416 14.95 -1.88 -7.48
CA TRP A 416 13.89 -2.66 -8.12
C TRP A 416 13.81 -2.36 -9.62
N PHE A 417 14.21 -3.30 -10.47
CA PHE A 417 14.29 -3.08 -11.92
C PHE A 417 13.11 -3.62 -12.73
N TRP A 418 12.29 -4.51 -12.17
CA TRP A 418 11.50 -5.47 -12.98
C TRP A 418 9.98 -5.24 -13.01
N SER A 419 9.44 -4.26 -12.27
CA SER A 419 8.06 -3.83 -12.54
C SER A 419 8.02 -2.98 -13.80
N GLU A 420 6.82 -2.86 -14.36
CA GLU A 420 6.55 -2.09 -15.57
C GLU A 420 7.01 -0.62 -15.45
N ASN A 421 6.60 0.08 -14.39
CA ASN A 421 6.94 1.48 -14.11
C ASN A 421 8.44 1.73 -13.90
N HIS A 422 9.13 0.85 -13.16
CA HIS A 422 10.59 0.94 -12.98
C HIS A 422 11.32 0.68 -14.29
N THR A 423 10.88 -0.31 -15.07
CA THR A 423 11.47 -0.61 -16.37
C THR A 423 11.38 0.60 -17.30
N LEU A 424 10.24 1.30 -17.33
CA LEU A 424 10.10 2.59 -18.03
C LEU A 424 11.12 3.61 -17.54
N CYS A 425 11.20 3.85 -16.23
CA CYS A 425 12.04 4.89 -15.65
C CYS A 425 13.54 4.63 -15.91
N PHE A 426 14.01 3.40 -15.76
CA PHE A 426 15.39 3.02 -16.06
C PHE A 426 15.72 3.16 -17.55
N HIS A 427 14.85 2.69 -18.44
CA HIS A 427 15.09 2.77 -19.88
C HIS A 427 15.02 4.21 -20.39
N ALA A 428 14.08 5.00 -19.90
CA ALA A 428 13.99 6.43 -20.18
C ALA A 428 15.25 7.16 -19.71
N SER A 429 15.71 6.86 -18.50
CA SER A 429 16.94 7.42 -17.95
C SER A 429 18.17 7.06 -18.79
N GLN A 430 18.31 5.80 -19.21
CA GLN A 430 19.43 5.33 -20.02
C GLN A 430 19.47 6.03 -21.39
N TYR A 431 18.31 6.09 -22.04
CA TYR A 431 18.15 6.73 -23.35
C TYR A 431 18.47 8.24 -23.28
N LEU A 432 17.85 8.96 -22.34
CA LEU A 432 18.01 10.41 -22.19
C LEU A 432 19.42 10.79 -21.75
N ALA A 433 20.03 10.07 -20.80
CA ALA A 433 21.40 10.31 -20.39
C ALA A 433 22.38 10.07 -21.56
N GLY A 434 22.18 9.01 -22.35
CA GLY A 434 22.99 8.72 -23.54
C GLY A 434 22.92 9.84 -24.59
N ILE A 435 21.76 10.47 -24.76
CA ILE A 435 21.58 11.66 -25.63
C ILE A 435 22.36 12.87 -25.09
N MET A 436 22.32 13.11 -23.78
CA MET A 436 22.92 14.28 -23.16
C MET A 436 24.45 14.23 -23.13
N PHE A 437 25.03 13.02 -23.16
CA PHE A 437 26.47 12.78 -22.99
C PHE A 437 27.03 11.80 -24.03
N PRO A 438 26.88 12.07 -25.35
CA PRO A 438 27.10 11.07 -26.40
C PRO A 438 28.54 10.52 -26.43
N GLU A 439 29.53 11.37 -26.19
CA GLU A 439 30.95 11.00 -26.27
C GLU A 439 31.56 10.59 -24.92
N ASP A 440 30.79 10.67 -23.84
CA ASP A 440 31.30 10.39 -22.49
C ASP A 440 31.22 8.92 -22.13
N LEU A 441 32.11 8.51 -21.24
CA LEU A 441 32.15 7.17 -20.68
C LEU A 441 31.18 7.04 -19.50
N PHE A 442 30.27 6.09 -19.59
CA PHE A 442 29.40 5.66 -18.50
C PHE A 442 30.13 4.61 -17.66
N LEU A 443 30.38 4.92 -16.39
CA LEU A 443 31.39 4.23 -15.59
C LEU A 443 31.00 2.80 -15.25
N CYS A 444 29.72 2.53 -15.00
CA CYS A 444 29.24 1.20 -14.65
C CYS A 444 29.36 0.23 -15.83
N SER A 445 28.89 0.63 -17.00
CA SER A 445 28.85 -0.24 -18.19
C SER A 445 30.14 -0.23 -19.01
N GLY A 446 30.98 0.79 -18.85
CA GLY A 446 32.12 1.05 -19.71
C GLY A 446 31.74 1.49 -21.14
N ARG A 447 30.47 1.84 -21.37
CA ARG A 447 29.95 2.25 -22.68
C ARG A 447 30.12 3.75 -22.91
N GLN A 448 30.25 4.14 -24.17
CA GLN A 448 30.05 5.54 -24.56
C GLN A 448 28.55 5.89 -24.57
N GLY A 449 28.22 7.16 -24.38
CA GLY A 449 26.83 7.63 -24.33
C GLY A 449 26.02 7.33 -25.58
N GLN A 450 26.61 7.38 -26.79
CA GLN A 450 25.93 6.97 -28.03
C GLN A 450 25.44 5.51 -27.94
N HIS A 451 26.24 4.62 -27.35
CA HIS A 451 25.84 3.23 -27.18
C HIS A 451 24.81 3.07 -26.04
N GLN A 452 24.90 3.85 -24.96
CA GLN A 452 23.83 3.90 -23.95
C GLN A 452 22.50 4.37 -24.54
N LYS A 453 22.51 5.41 -25.39
CA LYS A 453 21.32 5.85 -26.14
C LYS A 453 20.72 4.69 -26.91
N GLN A 454 21.54 4.00 -27.71
CA GLN A 454 21.07 2.91 -28.56
C GLN A 454 20.43 1.77 -27.73
N VAL A 455 21.10 1.33 -26.66
CA VAL A 455 20.57 0.26 -25.79
C VAL A 455 19.27 0.72 -25.11
N GLY A 456 19.24 1.94 -24.55
CA GLY A 456 18.04 2.50 -23.94
C GLY A 456 16.86 2.60 -24.92
N TYR A 457 17.13 3.02 -26.16
CA TYR A 457 16.13 3.09 -27.23
C TYR A 457 15.54 1.71 -27.56
N GLU A 458 16.39 0.70 -27.79
CA GLU A 458 15.94 -0.66 -28.09
C GLU A 458 15.09 -1.27 -26.97
N ARG A 459 15.41 -0.94 -25.72
CA ARG A 459 14.66 -1.38 -24.53
C ARG A 459 13.32 -0.63 -24.38
N LEU A 460 13.31 0.68 -24.62
CA LEU A 460 12.07 1.46 -24.65
C LEU A 460 11.10 0.94 -25.71
N LEU A 461 11.58 0.57 -26.90
CA LEU A 461 10.70 0.01 -27.94
C LEU A 461 10.00 -1.27 -27.46
N LYS A 462 10.74 -2.17 -26.80
CA LYS A 462 10.15 -3.40 -26.21
C LYS A 462 9.13 -3.08 -25.12
N TRP A 463 9.45 -2.11 -24.25
CA TRP A 463 8.52 -1.66 -23.20
C TRP A 463 7.23 -1.11 -23.81
N PHE A 464 7.32 -0.20 -24.79
CA PHE A 464 6.15 0.36 -25.45
C PHE A 464 5.35 -0.71 -26.19
N GLU A 465 5.99 -1.63 -26.91
CA GLU A 465 5.32 -2.73 -27.60
C GLU A 465 4.49 -3.60 -26.64
N THR A 466 5.02 -3.88 -25.44
CA THR A 466 4.29 -4.61 -24.41
C THR A 466 3.12 -3.81 -23.86
N VAL A 467 3.33 -2.54 -23.46
CA VAL A 467 2.27 -1.74 -22.83
C VAL A 467 1.17 -1.35 -23.81
N GLU A 468 1.49 -1.12 -25.08
CA GLU A 468 0.49 -0.88 -26.13
C GLU A 468 -0.38 -2.12 -26.41
N ARG A 469 0.21 -3.32 -26.28
CA ARG A 469 -0.50 -4.60 -26.46
C ARG A 469 -1.36 -4.96 -25.25
N ASP A 470 -0.78 -4.90 -24.06
CA ASP A 470 -1.36 -5.46 -22.84
C ASP A 470 -2.04 -4.40 -21.96
N GLY A 471 -1.73 -3.12 -22.15
CA GLY A 471 -2.02 -2.07 -21.17
C GLY A 471 -1.10 -2.14 -19.94
N LEU A 472 -1.27 -1.19 -19.02
CA LEU A 472 -0.48 -1.12 -17.79
C LEU A 472 -0.75 -2.32 -16.84
N ALA A 473 0.29 -2.88 -16.22
CA ALA A 473 0.15 -4.06 -15.37
C ALA A 473 -0.60 -3.76 -14.05
N GLU A 474 -0.43 -2.55 -13.53
CA GLU A 474 -1.05 -2.06 -12.30
C GLU A 474 -2.18 -1.09 -12.64
N TRP A 475 -3.25 -1.61 -13.25
CA TRP A 475 -4.38 -0.83 -13.76
C TRP A 475 -4.93 0.18 -12.74
N ASN A 476 -5.24 1.39 -13.20
CA ASN A 476 -5.82 2.51 -12.43
C ASN A 476 -5.17 2.78 -11.06
N SER A 477 -3.90 2.41 -10.89
CA SER A 477 -3.25 2.47 -9.58
C SER A 477 -2.97 3.91 -9.16
N ILE A 478 -3.52 4.29 -7.99
CA ILE A 478 -3.28 5.61 -7.37
C ILE A 478 -1.78 5.92 -7.22
N PRO A 479 -0.94 5.01 -6.66
CA PRO A 479 0.47 5.29 -6.51
C PRO A 479 1.29 5.16 -7.80
N TYR A 480 0.89 4.34 -8.78
CA TYR A 480 1.78 4.01 -9.91
C TYR A 480 1.51 4.75 -11.23
N TYR A 481 0.28 5.18 -11.51
CA TYR A 481 0.05 6.09 -12.64
C TYR A 481 0.90 7.37 -12.57
N PRO A 482 1.09 8.01 -11.39
CA PRO A 482 2.05 9.10 -11.26
C PRO A 482 3.48 8.70 -11.65
N ILE A 483 3.94 7.50 -11.29
CA ILE A 483 5.28 7.03 -11.66
C ILE A 483 5.40 6.87 -13.18
N ASP A 484 4.39 6.31 -13.83
CA ASP A 484 4.35 6.19 -15.30
C ASP A 484 4.39 7.57 -15.96
N PHE A 485 3.66 8.55 -15.41
CA PHE A 485 3.70 9.93 -15.88
C PHE A 485 5.08 10.58 -15.73
N ILE A 486 5.87 10.27 -14.70
CA ILE A 486 7.26 10.77 -14.57
C ILE A 486 8.07 10.33 -15.79
N GLY A 487 8.04 9.03 -16.11
CA GLY A 487 8.70 8.43 -17.26
C GLY A 487 8.24 9.01 -18.60
N LEU A 488 6.94 8.93 -18.86
CA LEU A 488 6.34 9.33 -20.14
C LEU A 488 6.48 10.84 -20.39
N THR A 489 6.30 11.68 -19.37
CA THR A 489 6.43 13.14 -19.53
C THR A 489 7.88 13.53 -19.81
N ALA A 490 8.85 12.91 -19.12
CA ALA A 490 10.26 13.15 -19.37
C ALA A 490 10.64 12.75 -20.81
N LEU A 491 10.16 11.61 -21.31
CA LEU A 491 10.37 11.20 -22.70
C LEU A 491 9.69 12.15 -23.69
N TYR A 492 8.42 12.50 -23.48
CA TYR A 492 7.68 13.44 -24.33
C TYR A 492 8.40 14.78 -24.50
N HIS A 493 8.91 15.32 -23.39
CA HIS A 493 9.55 16.63 -23.35
C HIS A 493 11.02 16.62 -23.81
N LEU A 494 11.80 15.60 -23.42
CA LEU A 494 13.27 15.62 -23.54
C LEU A 494 13.81 14.75 -24.70
N ALA A 495 13.04 13.80 -25.22
CA ALA A 495 13.52 12.90 -26.28
C ALA A 495 13.75 13.65 -27.60
N GLN A 496 14.71 13.19 -28.41
CA GLN A 496 14.96 13.75 -29.74
C GLN A 496 14.29 12.95 -30.85
N ASP A 497 14.09 11.65 -30.63
CA ASP A 497 13.49 10.73 -31.61
C ASP A 497 11.96 10.87 -31.56
N ALA A 498 11.35 11.14 -32.73
CA ALA A 498 9.94 11.52 -32.81
C ALA A 498 8.99 10.38 -32.41
N ASP A 499 9.35 9.14 -32.74
CA ASP A 499 8.57 7.95 -32.39
C ASP A 499 8.48 7.75 -30.87
N ILE A 500 9.56 7.98 -30.12
CA ILE A 500 9.56 7.94 -28.65
C ILE A 500 8.64 9.03 -28.08
N ARG A 501 8.71 10.26 -28.63
CA ARG A 501 7.84 11.37 -28.19
C ARG A 501 6.36 11.08 -28.47
N ASP A 502 6.06 10.62 -29.68
CA ASP A 502 4.68 10.39 -30.15
C ASP A 502 4.04 9.22 -29.39
N ARG A 503 4.77 8.12 -29.16
CA ARG A 503 4.29 6.98 -28.35
C ARG A 503 4.12 7.36 -26.88
N SER A 504 5.04 8.17 -26.33
CA SER A 504 4.89 8.70 -24.97
C SER A 504 3.63 9.54 -24.83
N LYS A 505 3.38 10.46 -25.78
CA LYS A 505 2.16 11.27 -25.79
C LYS A 505 0.91 10.41 -25.90
N ALA A 506 0.90 9.42 -26.80
CA ALA A 506 -0.24 8.53 -26.99
C ALA A 506 -0.57 7.72 -25.72
N LEU A 507 0.43 7.25 -24.99
CA LEU A 507 0.21 6.59 -23.70
C LEU A 507 -0.25 7.56 -22.62
N MET A 508 0.29 8.78 -22.55
CA MET A 508 -0.23 9.82 -21.64
C MET A 508 -1.71 10.12 -21.93
N ASP A 509 -2.09 10.25 -23.20
CA ASP A 509 -3.48 10.45 -23.63
C ASP A 509 -4.37 9.27 -23.17
N SER A 510 -3.89 8.04 -23.33
CA SER A 510 -4.57 6.82 -22.86
C SER A 510 -4.74 6.80 -21.34
N ILE A 511 -3.71 7.15 -20.57
CA ILE A 511 -3.78 7.21 -19.11
C ILE A 511 -4.77 8.28 -18.67
N PHE A 512 -4.77 9.48 -19.26
CA PHE A 512 -5.79 10.49 -18.96
C PHE A 512 -7.21 10.03 -19.35
N GLN A 513 -7.37 9.29 -20.43
CA GLN A 513 -8.67 8.68 -20.79
C GLN A 513 -9.12 7.68 -19.71
N MET A 514 -8.24 6.77 -19.27
CA MET A 514 -8.54 5.82 -18.19
C MET A 514 -8.85 6.52 -16.87
N MET A 515 -8.08 7.54 -16.50
CA MET A 515 -8.38 8.36 -15.32
C MET A 515 -9.74 9.08 -15.42
N ALA A 516 -10.11 9.57 -16.60
CA ALA A 516 -11.40 10.24 -16.82
C ALA A 516 -12.58 9.29 -16.64
N LEU A 517 -12.40 8.03 -17.06
CA LEU A 517 -13.37 6.96 -16.81
C LEU A 517 -13.42 6.67 -15.30
N HIS A 518 -12.27 6.62 -14.63
CA HIS A 518 -12.08 6.20 -13.25
C HIS A 518 -11.90 7.37 -12.27
N THR A 519 -12.76 8.39 -12.37
CA THR A 519 -12.80 9.52 -11.44
C THR A 519 -14.23 9.88 -11.09
N GLN A 520 -14.50 10.36 -9.88
CA GLN A 520 -15.80 10.91 -9.50
C GLN A 520 -15.59 12.18 -8.68
N SER A 521 -16.17 13.30 -9.11
CA SER A 521 -16.00 14.62 -8.46
C SER A 521 -14.54 15.05 -8.27
N GLY A 522 -13.64 14.70 -9.21
CA GLY A 522 -12.22 15.08 -9.17
C GLY A 522 -11.34 14.18 -8.29
N LEU A 523 -11.84 12.99 -7.91
CA LEU A 523 -11.11 12.03 -7.09
C LEU A 523 -10.94 10.70 -7.84
N PRO A 524 -9.75 10.06 -7.74
CA PRO A 524 -9.53 8.76 -8.33
C PRO A 524 -10.49 7.73 -7.72
N ALA A 525 -11.13 6.94 -8.56
CA ALA A 525 -12.17 6.00 -8.19
C ALA A 525 -12.05 4.71 -9.01
N GLY A 526 -12.80 3.69 -8.64
CA GLY A 526 -12.85 2.44 -9.38
C GLY A 526 -11.83 1.40 -8.92
N THR A 527 -11.76 0.30 -9.66
CA THR A 527 -10.89 -0.83 -9.34
C THR A 527 -9.44 -0.54 -9.68
N MET A 528 -8.53 -1.15 -8.93
CA MET A 528 -7.11 -0.84 -8.97
C MET A 528 -6.29 -2.12 -8.90
N GLY A 529 -5.27 -2.24 -9.74
CA GLY A 529 -4.30 -3.34 -9.69
C GLY A 529 -3.41 -3.24 -8.46
N ARG A 530 -3.21 -2.02 -7.94
CA ARG A 530 -2.49 -1.78 -6.70
C ARG A 530 -3.00 -0.57 -5.96
N CYS A 531 -3.28 -0.75 -4.67
CA CYS A 531 -3.62 0.31 -3.73
C CYS A 531 -3.02 0.05 -2.33
N TYR A 532 -2.95 1.09 -1.52
CA TYR A 532 -2.57 1.03 -0.10
C TYR A 532 -3.61 1.75 0.75
N ASP A 533 -3.70 1.38 2.03
CA ASP A 533 -4.66 1.96 2.98
C ASP A 533 -4.50 3.49 3.02
N LYS A 534 -3.24 3.94 3.04
CA LYS A 534 -2.85 5.34 3.01
C LYS A 534 -3.40 6.12 1.80
N ASP A 535 -3.57 5.46 0.65
CA ASP A 535 -4.01 6.07 -0.61
C ASP A 535 -5.53 6.09 -0.70
N ILE A 536 -6.19 4.96 -0.38
CA ILE A 536 -7.65 4.82 -0.51
C ILE A 536 -8.40 5.64 0.53
N PHE A 537 -7.84 5.82 1.73
CA PHE A 537 -8.47 6.65 2.77
C PHE A 537 -8.26 8.15 2.54
N ALA A 538 -7.11 8.54 1.98
CA ALA A 538 -6.72 9.95 1.79
C ALA A 538 -6.78 10.37 0.31
N GLY A 539 -7.83 9.96 -0.40
CA GLY A 539 -8.02 10.27 -1.83
C GLY A 539 -7.74 11.73 -2.23
N PRO A 540 -8.26 12.74 -1.50
CA PRO A 540 -7.97 14.16 -1.78
C PRO A 540 -6.50 14.56 -1.67
N ALA A 541 -5.69 13.83 -0.90
CA ALA A 541 -4.26 14.09 -0.77
C ALA A 541 -3.42 13.43 -1.89
N SER A 542 -4.02 12.53 -2.68
CA SER A 542 -3.31 11.78 -3.73
C SER A 542 -2.91 12.65 -4.91
N GLU A 543 -1.80 12.29 -5.56
CA GLU A 543 -1.34 13.01 -6.76
C GLU A 543 -2.30 12.87 -7.95
N LEU A 544 -3.07 11.76 -8.03
CA LEU A 544 -4.10 11.63 -9.04
C LEU A 544 -5.24 12.65 -8.89
N ALA A 545 -5.59 13.07 -7.66
CA ALA A 545 -6.55 14.15 -7.45
C ALA A 545 -6.01 15.49 -7.98
N THR A 546 -4.70 15.73 -7.85
CA THR A 546 -4.02 16.89 -8.45
C THR A 546 -4.01 16.84 -9.98
N LEU A 547 -3.80 15.66 -10.57
CA LEU A 547 -3.88 15.48 -12.03
C LEU A 547 -5.32 15.59 -12.56
N CYS A 548 -6.33 15.18 -11.78
CA CYS A 548 -7.74 15.45 -12.10
C CYS A 548 -8.01 16.95 -12.18
N HIS A 549 -7.48 17.73 -11.23
CA HIS A 549 -7.58 19.19 -11.26
C HIS A 549 -6.92 19.72 -12.52
N PHE A 550 -5.65 19.39 -12.76
CA PHE A 550 -4.92 19.82 -13.96
C PHE A 550 -5.72 19.57 -15.25
N ALA A 551 -6.25 18.36 -15.43
CA ALA A 551 -6.94 17.97 -16.66
C ALA A 551 -8.34 18.59 -16.81
N TRP A 552 -9.19 18.53 -15.78
CA TRP A 552 -10.62 18.82 -15.91
C TRP A 552 -11.13 19.94 -15.00
N GLY A 553 -10.27 20.54 -14.18
CA GLY A 553 -10.63 21.61 -13.23
C GLY A 553 -11.36 21.15 -11.98
N ASN A 554 -11.57 19.83 -11.83
CA ASN A 554 -12.11 19.22 -10.63
C ASN A 554 -11.01 18.43 -9.94
N GLY A 555 -10.78 18.67 -8.64
CA GLY A 555 -9.80 17.94 -7.86
C GLY A 555 -9.24 18.79 -6.73
N PHE A 556 -8.10 18.36 -6.20
CA PHE A 556 -7.44 18.99 -5.06
C PHE A 556 -6.00 19.31 -5.44
N VAL A 557 -5.45 20.38 -4.89
CA VAL A 557 -4.03 20.70 -5.04
C VAL A 557 -3.35 20.34 -3.73
N SER A 558 -2.64 19.22 -3.70
CA SER A 558 -1.92 18.75 -2.51
C SER A 558 -0.42 19.07 -2.58
N SER A 559 0.28 19.04 -1.45
CA SER A 559 1.75 18.90 -1.43
C SER A 559 2.17 17.51 -1.91
N GLY A 560 3.41 17.34 -2.39
CA GLY A 560 3.90 16.04 -2.87
C GLY A 560 3.66 15.77 -4.35
N ASN A 561 3.65 16.82 -5.17
CA ASN A 561 3.45 16.76 -6.61
C ASN A 561 4.75 16.40 -7.34
N PHE A 562 4.94 15.12 -7.69
CA PHE A 562 6.09 14.66 -8.47
C PHE A 562 5.79 14.70 -9.95
N ALA A 563 4.92 13.80 -10.41
CA ALA A 563 4.53 13.66 -11.81
C ALA A 563 3.77 14.86 -12.34
N SER A 564 2.82 15.36 -11.54
CA SER A 564 1.97 16.50 -11.86
C SER A 564 2.80 17.77 -12.09
N THR A 565 3.87 17.97 -11.33
CA THR A 565 4.85 19.05 -11.59
C THR A 565 5.49 18.92 -12.97
N LEU A 566 5.95 17.72 -13.34
CA LEU A 566 6.56 17.47 -14.64
C LEU A 566 5.55 17.71 -15.78
N VAL A 567 4.32 17.22 -15.63
CA VAL A 567 3.24 17.46 -16.61
C VAL A 567 2.99 18.97 -16.78
N ALA A 568 2.90 19.72 -15.68
CA ALA A 568 2.69 21.16 -15.72
C ALA A 568 3.87 21.95 -16.30
N LEU A 569 5.11 21.46 -16.17
CA LEU A 569 6.29 22.08 -16.78
C LEU A 569 6.40 21.81 -18.29
N SER A 570 5.83 20.71 -18.78
CA SER A 570 5.78 20.40 -20.21
C SER A 570 4.72 21.22 -20.94
N ASP A 571 4.70 21.16 -22.27
CA ASP A 571 3.63 21.70 -23.12
C ASP A 571 2.46 20.73 -23.33
N TYR A 572 2.42 19.61 -22.59
CA TYR A 572 1.37 18.62 -22.71
C TYR A 572 -0.02 19.18 -22.35
N ALA A 573 -1.03 18.77 -23.13
CA ALA A 573 -2.44 19.04 -22.90
C ALA A 573 -3.23 17.72 -22.99
N PRO A 574 -4.05 17.37 -21.98
CA PRO A 574 -4.90 16.18 -22.04
C PRO A 574 -5.94 16.26 -23.18
N PRO A 575 -6.38 15.12 -23.74
CA PRO A 575 -7.38 15.12 -24.81
C PRO A 575 -8.71 15.74 -24.37
N GLU A 576 -9.26 16.66 -25.17
CA GLU A 576 -10.44 17.44 -24.81
C GLU A 576 -11.67 16.56 -24.55
N GLU A 577 -11.85 15.48 -25.32
CA GLU A 577 -12.99 14.57 -25.19
C GLU A 577 -13.11 13.94 -23.80
N THR A 578 -12.00 13.79 -23.07
CA THR A 578 -11.97 13.16 -21.74
C THR A 578 -12.78 13.92 -20.69
N SER A 579 -13.02 15.21 -20.91
CA SER A 579 -13.85 16.04 -20.01
C SER A 579 -15.25 15.47 -19.83
N THR A 580 -15.82 14.88 -20.89
CA THR A 580 -17.17 14.28 -20.87
C THR A 580 -17.22 12.93 -20.15
N TYR A 581 -16.08 12.25 -20.01
CA TYR A 581 -15.96 11.02 -19.25
C TYR A 581 -15.72 11.33 -17.78
N ALA A 582 -14.87 12.31 -17.49
CA ALA A 582 -14.57 12.78 -16.14
C ALA A 582 -15.81 13.35 -15.44
N SER A 583 -16.61 14.13 -16.16
CA SER A 583 -17.88 14.68 -15.69
C SER A 583 -19.03 14.26 -16.60
N VAL A 584 -19.65 13.12 -16.29
CA VAL A 584 -20.77 12.58 -17.07
C VAL A 584 -21.95 13.56 -16.99
N PRO A 585 -22.57 13.97 -18.12
CA PRO A 585 -23.71 14.87 -18.11
C PRO A 585 -24.92 14.31 -17.37
N GLU A 586 -25.72 15.19 -16.75
CA GLU A 586 -27.03 14.82 -16.20
C GLU A 586 -27.92 14.13 -17.26
N GLY A 587 -28.71 13.16 -16.81
CA GLY A 587 -29.56 12.32 -17.64
C GLY A 587 -28.83 11.22 -18.39
N ARG A 588 -27.52 11.04 -18.17
CA ARG A 588 -26.69 10.06 -18.88
C ARG A 588 -26.00 9.07 -17.94
N ALA A 589 -25.79 7.85 -18.44
CA ALA A 589 -24.90 6.85 -17.88
C ALA A 589 -23.78 6.56 -18.89
N LEU A 590 -22.55 6.56 -18.41
CA LEU A 590 -21.38 6.04 -19.09
C LEU A 590 -21.18 4.58 -18.67
N GLU A 591 -21.04 3.70 -19.63
CA GLU A 591 -20.62 2.31 -19.44
C GLU A 591 -19.35 2.06 -20.25
N THR A 592 -18.38 1.36 -19.66
CA THR A 592 -17.19 0.93 -20.40
C THR A 592 -16.72 -0.44 -19.97
N SER A 593 -16.03 -1.12 -20.88
CA SER A 593 -15.27 -2.33 -20.59
C SER A 593 -13.98 -2.35 -21.40
N TYR A 594 -12.88 -2.82 -20.79
CA TYR A 594 -11.56 -2.95 -21.39
C TYR A 594 -10.62 -3.76 -20.50
N THR A 595 -9.42 -4.07 -20.97
CA THR A 595 -8.44 -4.88 -20.24
C THR A 595 -7.13 -4.17 -20.01
N GLN A 596 -6.50 -4.39 -18.88
CA GLN A 596 -5.13 -3.93 -18.62
C GLN A 596 -4.29 -5.05 -18.02
N GLY A 597 -2.99 -5.03 -18.32
CA GLY A 597 -2.01 -5.99 -17.85
C GLY A 597 -1.95 -7.27 -18.69
N HIS A 598 -0.83 -7.98 -18.57
CA HIS A 598 -0.53 -9.18 -19.35
C HIS A 598 -1.66 -10.22 -19.29
N GLU A 599 -1.95 -10.85 -20.44
CA GLU A 599 -3.04 -11.83 -20.60
C GLU A 599 -4.42 -11.31 -20.11
N HIS A 600 -4.66 -10.00 -20.24
CA HIS A 600 -5.90 -9.36 -19.82
C HIS A 600 -6.17 -9.53 -18.31
N ALA A 601 -5.13 -9.45 -17.49
CA ALA A 601 -5.22 -9.69 -16.05
C ALA A 601 -6.30 -8.84 -15.37
N GLY A 602 -6.42 -7.56 -15.71
CA GLY A 602 -7.48 -6.67 -15.25
C GLY A 602 -8.57 -6.52 -16.29
N LYS A 603 -9.65 -7.30 -16.21
CA LYS A 603 -10.85 -7.14 -17.06
C LYS A 603 -11.81 -6.15 -16.41
N LEU A 604 -11.81 -4.90 -16.84
CA LEU A 604 -12.48 -3.81 -16.14
C LEU A 604 -13.88 -3.59 -16.71
N LYS A 605 -14.86 -3.45 -15.81
CA LYS A 605 -16.19 -2.93 -16.11
C LYS A 605 -16.48 -1.70 -15.25
N LEU A 606 -17.18 -0.74 -15.82
CA LEU A 606 -17.56 0.49 -15.16
C LEU A 606 -18.98 0.90 -15.60
N CYS A 607 -19.76 1.38 -14.64
CA CYS A 607 -20.96 2.17 -14.88
C CYS A 607 -20.86 3.45 -14.06
N LYS A 608 -21.07 4.60 -14.69
CA LYS A 608 -20.88 5.92 -14.10
C LYS A 608 -21.98 6.86 -14.53
N THR A 609 -22.56 7.59 -13.58
CA THR A 609 -23.48 8.71 -13.80
C THR A 609 -22.87 9.99 -13.22
N ALA A 610 -23.58 11.11 -13.30
CA ALA A 610 -23.18 12.31 -12.58
C ALA A 610 -23.13 12.09 -11.05
N ASP A 611 -23.87 11.12 -10.53
CA ASP A 611 -24.13 10.96 -9.09
C ASP A 611 -23.43 9.75 -8.45
N ALA A 612 -23.14 8.72 -9.23
CA ALA A 612 -22.58 7.47 -8.71
C ALA A 612 -21.71 6.75 -9.75
N GLN A 613 -20.69 6.07 -9.27
CA GLN A 613 -19.82 5.19 -10.05
C GLN A 613 -19.77 3.81 -9.39
N LEU A 614 -19.89 2.75 -10.19
CA LEU A 614 -19.59 1.35 -9.81
C LEU A 614 -18.57 0.79 -10.79
N SER A 615 -17.45 0.29 -10.26
CA SER A 615 -16.40 -0.37 -11.04
C SER A 615 -16.11 -1.76 -10.47
N THR A 616 -15.90 -2.74 -11.34
CA THR A 616 -15.55 -4.12 -10.98
C THR A 616 -14.46 -4.65 -11.90
N VAL A 617 -13.47 -5.36 -11.34
CA VAL A 617 -12.54 -6.18 -12.13
C VAL A 617 -13.10 -7.60 -12.17
N VAL A 618 -13.34 -8.08 -13.38
CA VAL A 618 -14.03 -9.34 -13.65
C VAL A 618 -13.05 -10.49 -13.56
N ASP A 619 -13.37 -11.48 -12.72
CA ASP A 619 -12.63 -12.75 -12.60
C ASP A 619 -11.10 -12.60 -12.45
N HIS A 620 -10.66 -11.70 -11.57
CA HIS A 620 -9.24 -11.54 -11.33
C HIS A 620 -8.72 -12.65 -10.40
N LYS A 621 -8.13 -13.71 -10.99
CA LYS A 621 -7.48 -14.81 -10.26
C LYS A 621 -8.34 -15.40 -9.12
N THR A 622 -9.64 -15.58 -9.39
CA THR A 622 -10.65 -16.10 -8.45
C THR A 622 -10.12 -17.26 -7.59
N GLY A 623 -10.27 -17.14 -6.27
CA GLY A 623 -9.91 -18.17 -5.28
C GLY A 623 -8.42 -18.25 -4.92
N GLN A 624 -7.56 -17.48 -5.58
CA GLN A 624 -6.14 -17.40 -5.22
C GLN A 624 -5.93 -16.38 -4.09
N HIS A 625 -4.81 -16.55 -3.38
CA HIS A 625 -4.34 -15.52 -2.48
C HIS A 625 -4.06 -14.23 -3.26
N GLY A 626 -4.60 -13.11 -2.79
CA GLY A 626 -4.42 -11.82 -3.46
C GLY A 626 -3.11 -11.13 -3.08
N HIS A 627 -2.99 -9.87 -3.51
CA HIS A 627 -1.93 -8.96 -3.10
C HIS A 627 -2.53 -7.61 -2.71
N GLN A 628 -2.59 -6.62 -3.61
CA GLN A 628 -3.09 -5.28 -3.28
C GLN A 628 -4.17 -4.82 -4.27
N GLN A 629 -4.91 -5.77 -4.84
CA GLN A 629 -5.94 -5.51 -5.84
C GLN A 629 -7.25 -5.04 -5.19
N HIS A 630 -7.78 -3.94 -5.71
CA HIS A 630 -9.06 -3.36 -5.33
C HIS A 630 -10.15 -3.84 -6.30
N VAL A 631 -11.02 -4.77 -5.87
CA VAL A 631 -11.80 -5.60 -6.79
C VAL A 631 -13.15 -4.99 -7.20
N GLN A 632 -13.85 -4.32 -6.28
CA GLN A 632 -15.09 -3.61 -6.56
C GLN A 632 -15.13 -2.32 -5.76
N ASP A 633 -15.48 -1.23 -6.43
CA ASP A 633 -15.45 0.12 -5.88
C ASP A 633 -16.71 0.88 -6.24
N VAL A 634 -17.29 1.55 -5.25
CA VAL A 634 -18.38 2.50 -5.44
C VAL A 634 -17.93 3.88 -4.97
N MET A 635 -18.18 4.89 -5.79
CA MET A 635 -17.99 6.28 -5.39
C MET A 635 -19.23 7.12 -5.71
N LEU A 636 -19.78 7.79 -4.70
CA LEU A 636 -20.90 8.71 -4.86
C LEU A 636 -20.40 10.14 -5.00
N ALA A 637 -21.12 10.96 -5.77
CA ALA A 637 -20.85 12.38 -5.89
C ALA A 637 -21.17 13.13 -4.60
N GLY A 638 -20.61 14.34 -4.47
CA GLY A 638 -21.05 15.31 -3.46
C GLY A 638 -20.30 15.29 -2.14
N ASN A 639 -19.52 14.24 -1.85
CA ASN A 639 -18.59 14.23 -0.72
C ASN A 639 -17.30 13.46 -1.08
N PRO A 640 -16.10 14.02 -0.83
CA PRO A 640 -14.84 13.36 -1.15
C PRO A 640 -14.58 12.03 -0.44
N TYR A 641 -15.33 11.76 0.64
CA TYR A 641 -15.22 10.54 1.44
C TYR A 641 -16.28 9.49 1.10
N ALA A 642 -17.16 9.74 0.11
CA ALA A 642 -18.25 8.85 -0.25
C ALA A 642 -17.80 7.66 -1.12
N ARG A 643 -16.76 6.96 -0.65
CA ARG A 643 -16.21 5.76 -1.27
C ARG A 643 -16.58 4.54 -0.44
N PHE A 644 -17.00 3.48 -1.11
CA PHE A 644 -17.43 2.22 -0.51
C PHE A 644 -16.79 1.06 -1.26
N TRP A 645 -16.36 0.03 -0.54
CA TRP A 645 -15.79 -1.18 -1.16
C TRP A 645 -15.89 -2.38 -0.26
N ILE A 646 -15.79 -3.56 -0.87
CA ILE A 646 -15.83 -4.86 -0.19
C ILE A 646 -14.50 -5.55 -0.39
N ASN A 647 -13.94 -6.13 0.67
CA ASN A 647 -12.78 -7.00 0.58
C ASN A 647 -12.82 -8.17 1.58
N HIS A 648 -11.99 -9.17 1.30
CA HIS A 648 -11.59 -10.19 2.26
C HIS A 648 -10.27 -9.75 2.92
N PRO A 649 -10.18 -9.57 4.26
CA PRO A 649 -8.94 -9.11 4.89
C PRO A 649 -7.78 -10.09 4.67
N GLY A 650 -6.62 -9.56 4.27
CA GLY A 650 -5.38 -10.34 4.15
C GLY A 650 -4.76 -10.73 5.49
N GLU A 651 -5.03 -9.92 6.51
CA GLU A 651 -4.63 -10.10 7.90
C GLU A 651 -5.74 -9.56 8.81
N THR A 652 -5.73 -9.95 10.09
CA THR A 652 -6.68 -9.44 11.09
C THR A 652 -6.16 -8.23 11.86
N GLN A 653 -4.86 -7.96 11.75
CA GLN A 653 -4.23 -6.79 12.35
C GLN A 653 -4.58 -5.54 11.53
N VAL A 654 -5.30 -4.63 12.15
CA VAL A 654 -5.55 -3.31 11.58
C VAL A 654 -4.24 -2.51 11.57
N TRP A 655 -3.95 -1.82 10.45
CA TRP A 655 -2.70 -1.09 10.22
C TRP A 655 -1.45 -1.98 10.31
N GLY A 656 -1.59 -3.27 10.01
CA GLY A 656 -0.45 -4.17 9.84
C GLY A 656 0.33 -3.89 8.56
N SER A 657 1.45 -4.59 8.40
CA SER A 657 2.34 -4.50 7.25
C SER A 657 2.02 -5.53 6.16
N GLY A 658 0.94 -6.30 6.31
CA GLY A 658 0.52 -7.32 5.35
C GLY A 658 0.25 -6.76 3.96
N ARG A 659 0.49 -7.58 2.93
CA ARG A 659 0.16 -7.30 1.53
C ARG A 659 -0.41 -8.56 0.90
N PRO A 660 -1.73 -8.83 1.01
CA PRO A 660 -2.82 -7.92 1.39
C PRO A 660 -2.85 -7.52 2.87
N SER A 661 -3.33 -6.29 3.14
CA SER A 661 -3.56 -5.79 4.50
C SER A 661 -5.01 -6.04 4.95
N TYR A 662 -5.40 -5.44 6.08
CA TYR A 662 -6.78 -5.43 6.55
C TYR A 662 -7.77 -4.82 5.55
N TRP A 663 -7.42 -3.70 4.89
CA TRP A 663 -8.31 -2.95 3.99
C TRP A 663 -7.85 -2.93 2.53
N SER A 664 -6.55 -3.06 2.26
CA SER A 664 -6.00 -3.01 0.91
C SER A 664 -5.69 -4.40 0.38
N GLY A 665 -6.28 -4.71 -0.77
CA GLY A 665 -6.17 -6.03 -1.37
C GLY A 665 -7.22 -6.98 -0.83
N ASN A 666 -7.03 -8.26 -1.14
CA ASN A 666 -7.92 -9.33 -0.73
C ASN A 666 -7.10 -10.55 -0.31
N GLY A 667 -7.30 -11.06 0.91
CA GLY A 667 -6.71 -12.33 1.35
C GLY A 667 -7.01 -13.44 0.36
N THR A 668 -8.28 -13.53 -0.06
CA THR A 668 -8.73 -14.42 -1.14
C THR A 668 -9.45 -13.59 -2.19
N LEU A 669 -9.01 -13.67 -3.44
CA LEU A 669 -9.65 -12.95 -4.53
C LEU A 669 -11.04 -13.54 -4.81
N PRO A 670 -12.10 -12.72 -4.87
CA PRO A 670 -13.45 -13.19 -5.12
C PRO A 670 -13.68 -13.47 -6.59
N ARG A 671 -14.70 -14.29 -6.86
CA ARG A 671 -15.37 -14.26 -8.16
C ARG A 671 -16.21 -12.99 -8.21
N ALA A 672 -15.92 -12.10 -9.14
CA ALA A 672 -16.66 -10.84 -9.29
C ALA A 672 -17.03 -10.57 -10.76
N ASP A 673 -18.22 -10.00 -10.98
CA ASP A 673 -18.63 -9.45 -12.27
C ASP A 673 -19.72 -8.37 -12.06
N GLN A 674 -20.00 -7.60 -13.11
CA GLN A 674 -20.92 -6.47 -13.10
C GLN A 674 -21.72 -6.39 -14.41
N THR A 675 -22.94 -5.88 -14.30
CA THR A 675 -23.75 -5.41 -15.43
C THR A 675 -24.42 -4.09 -15.08
N GLY A 676 -24.09 -3.04 -15.85
CA GLY A 676 -24.53 -1.67 -15.58
C GLY A 676 -24.30 -1.28 -14.11
N PRO A 677 -25.34 -0.84 -13.38
CA PRO A 677 -25.23 -0.39 -11.99
C PRO A 677 -25.29 -1.51 -10.95
N VAL A 678 -25.22 -2.79 -11.35
CA VAL A 678 -25.28 -3.95 -10.44
C VAL A 678 -24.02 -4.80 -10.51
N GLY A 679 -23.37 -4.99 -9.36
CA GLY A 679 -22.20 -5.85 -9.18
C GLY A 679 -22.51 -7.06 -8.30
N LEU A 680 -21.89 -8.20 -8.60
CA LEU A 680 -22.00 -9.45 -7.84
C LEU A 680 -20.60 -9.93 -7.44
N MET A 681 -20.45 -10.40 -6.20
CA MET A 681 -19.21 -10.99 -5.71
C MET A 681 -19.48 -12.27 -4.92
N ILE A 682 -18.63 -13.27 -5.07
CA ILE A 682 -18.64 -14.52 -4.30
C ILE A 682 -17.24 -14.73 -3.74
N PHE A 683 -17.16 -15.02 -2.45
CA PHE A 683 -15.94 -15.39 -1.74
C PHE A 683 -15.99 -16.87 -1.34
N ASN A 684 -14.83 -17.53 -1.41
CA ASN A 684 -14.63 -18.91 -1.00
C ASN A 684 -13.19 -19.07 -0.48
N ALA A 685 -12.98 -18.62 0.76
CA ALA A 685 -11.68 -18.60 1.43
C ALA A 685 -11.32 -19.97 2.04
N ALA A 686 -10.01 -20.22 2.19
CA ALA A 686 -9.49 -21.44 2.81
C ALA A 686 -9.63 -21.41 4.35
N GLU A 687 -9.54 -22.57 5.00
CA GLU A 687 -9.76 -22.70 6.45
C GLU A 687 -8.78 -21.87 7.30
N ASN A 688 -7.54 -21.70 6.83
CA ASN A 688 -6.50 -20.94 7.52
C ASN A 688 -6.58 -19.42 7.27
N GLU A 689 -7.47 -18.96 6.40
CA GLU A 689 -7.69 -17.53 6.14
C GLU A 689 -8.79 -16.97 7.06
N THR A 690 -8.87 -15.64 7.10
CA THR A 690 -9.89 -14.89 7.82
C THR A 690 -11.30 -15.42 7.52
N ASP A 691 -12.17 -15.44 8.53
CA ASP A 691 -13.49 -16.05 8.43
C ASP A 691 -14.61 -15.02 8.22
N PHE A 692 -14.29 -13.82 7.74
CA PHE A 692 -15.27 -12.80 7.40
C PHE A 692 -14.81 -11.97 6.20
N THR A 693 -15.79 -11.44 5.47
CA THR A 693 -15.60 -10.37 4.49
C THR A 693 -16.22 -9.10 5.05
N HIS A 694 -15.74 -7.92 4.66
CA HIS A 694 -16.28 -6.68 5.19
C HIS A 694 -16.47 -5.61 4.13
N LEU A 695 -17.37 -4.69 4.44
CA LEU A 695 -17.67 -3.49 3.68
C LEU A 695 -17.10 -2.29 4.43
N TYR A 696 -16.34 -1.46 3.73
CA TYR A 696 -16.12 -0.08 4.11
C TYR A 696 -17.30 0.77 3.64
N GLY A 697 -18.08 1.31 4.58
CA GLY A 697 -19.25 2.13 4.32
C GLY A 697 -19.31 3.34 5.25
N PRO A 698 -18.80 4.53 4.84
CA PRO A 698 -18.62 5.65 5.75
C PRO A 698 -19.94 6.35 6.07
N LEU A 699 -20.70 5.85 7.05
CA LEU A 699 -22.05 6.35 7.35
C LEU A 699 -22.06 7.80 7.82
N HIS A 700 -20.99 8.25 8.47
CA HIS A 700 -20.86 9.62 8.98
C HIS A 700 -20.88 10.70 7.89
N ILE A 701 -20.66 10.35 6.62
CA ILE A 701 -20.80 11.28 5.48
C ILE A 701 -22.11 11.11 4.70
N CYS A 702 -22.92 10.12 5.05
CA CYS A 702 -24.17 9.82 4.35
C CYS A 702 -25.27 10.77 4.83
N ASP A 703 -26.02 11.36 3.89
CA ASP A 703 -27.18 12.18 4.23
C ASP A 703 -28.30 11.32 4.85
N GLU A 704 -28.46 10.10 4.32
CA GLU A 704 -29.37 9.06 4.84
C GLU A 704 -28.72 7.69 4.68
N HIS A 705 -28.90 6.83 5.67
CA HIS A 705 -28.49 5.42 5.58
C HIS A 705 -29.45 4.53 6.38
N GLU A 706 -29.57 3.27 5.99
CA GLU A 706 -30.47 2.32 6.65
C GLU A 706 -29.94 0.89 6.52
N LEU A 707 -29.82 0.19 7.64
CA LEU A 707 -29.56 -1.25 7.68
C LEU A 707 -30.88 -1.98 7.93
N THR A 708 -31.39 -2.68 6.92
CA THR A 708 -32.66 -3.42 6.99
C THR A 708 -32.50 -4.82 6.42
N GLY A 709 -32.65 -5.82 7.29
CA GLY A 709 -32.35 -7.21 6.94
C GLY A 709 -30.87 -7.37 6.60
N ASN A 710 -30.60 -7.92 5.41
CA ASN A 710 -29.24 -8.10 4.91
C ASN A 710 -28.75 -6.94 4.02
N TRP A 711 -29.53 -5.86 3.91
CA TRP A 711 -29.22 -4.70 3.09
C TRP A 711 -28.73 -3.51 3.91
N LEU A 712 -27.62 -2.92 3.50
CA LEU A 712 -27.23 -1.57 3.88
C LEU A 712 -27.52 -0.62 2.71
N PHE A 713 -28.34 0.40 2.94
CA PHE A 713 -28.63 1.48 2.00
C PHE A 713 -27.93 2.76 2.44
N ALA A 714 -27.39 3.53 1.49
CA ALA A 714 -26.79 4.83 1.75
C ALA A 714 -27.09 5.82 0.61
N ARG A 715 -27.25 7.09 0.98
CA ARG A 715 -27.41 8.22 0.07
C ARG A 715 -26.42 9.33 0.43
N VAL A 716 -25.77 9.88 -0.59
CA VAL A 716 -24.97 11.10 -0.51
C VAL A 716 -25.41 12.00 -1.65
N LYS A 717 -25.99 13.16 -1.33
CA LYS A 717 -26.64 14.04 -2.30
C LYS A 717 -27.62 13.24 -3.17
N ASP A 718 -27.40 13.24 -4.48
CA ASP A 718 -28.23 12.61 -5.49
C ASP A 718 -27.77 11.18 -5.84
N GLY A 719 -26.66 10.71 -5.26
CA GLY A 719 -26.13 9.37 -5.46
C GLY A 719 -26.62 8.38 -4.42
N PHE A 720 -27.02 7.18 -4.85
CA PHE A 720 -27.46 6.09 -3.97
C PHE A 720 -26.55 4.87 -4.12
N THR A 721 -26.41 4.11 -3.04
CA THR A 721 -25.83 2.77 -3.07
C THR A 721 -26.53 1.83 -2.11
N ALA A 722 -26.52 0.54 -2.44
CA ALA A 722 -27.03 -0.53 -1.60
C ALA A 722 -26.10 -1.75 -1.67
N PHE A 723 -25.89 -2.37 -0.52
CA PHE A 723 -25.08 -3.58 -0.36
C PHE A 723 -25.91 -4.67 0.32
N TYR A 724 -26.08 -5.80 -0.35
CA TYR A 724 -26.63 -7.02 0.25
C TYR A 724 -25.48 -7.99 0.53
N THR A 725 -25.60 -8.76 1.62
CA THR A 725 -24.71 -9.89 1.87
C THR A 725 -25.49 -11.14 2.32
N ALA A 726 -25.07 -12.31 1.86
CA ALA A 726 -25.78 -13.56 2.09
C ALA A 726 -25.80 -13.97 3.58
N ASN A 727 -24.73 -13.69 4.31
CA ASN A 727 -24.57 -14.13 5.70
C ASN A 727 -24.97 -13.06 6.73
N GLY A 728 -25.65 -11.99 6.29
CA GLY A 728 -26.00 -10.85 7.15
C GLY A 728 -24.82 -9.91 7.40
N MET A 729 -25.12 -8.73 7.94
CA MET A 729 -24.15 -7.65 8.08
C MET A 729 -24.17 -7.10 9.51
N GLU A 730 -23.02 -7.10 10.16
CA GLU A 730 -22.83 -6.64 11.53
C GLU A 730 -21.95 -5.37 11.53
N PRO A 731 -22.52 -4.20 11.91
CA PRO A 731 -21.72 -2.98 12.05
C PRO A 731 -20.76 -3.08 13.23
N LEU A 732 -19.51 -2.66 13.01
CA LEU A 732 -18.57 -2.48 14.11
C LEU A 732 -19.08 -1.36 15.04
N GLN A 733 -19.12 -1.64 16.35
CA GLN A 733 -19.71 -0.74 17.34
C GLN A 733 -18.69 0.18 18.03
N THR A 734 -17.41 -0.17 18.01
CA THR A 734 -16.35 0.51 18.76
C THR A 734 -15.11 0.77 17.91
N GLY A 735 -14.33 1.77 18.30
CA GLY A 735 -13.08 2.13 17.66
C GLY A 735 -13.17 3.03 16.45
N CYS A 736 -12.01 3.28 15.84
CA CYS A 736 -11.89 4.21 14.72
C CYS A 736 -12.68 3.79 13.48
N PHE A 737 -13.07 2.51 13.38
CA PHE A 737 -13.93 2.01 12.31
C PHE A 737 -15.41 1.85 12.69
N ALA A 738 -15.81 2.30 13.89
CA ALA A 738 -17.22 2.34 14.25
C ALA A 738 -17.99 3.25 13.27
N GLY A 739 -19.10 2.73 12.74
CA GLY A 739 -19.89 3.44 11.73
C GLY A 739 -19.23 3.57 10.35
N VAL A 740 -18.11 2.87 10.11
CA VAL A 740 -17.51 2.73 8.77
C VAL A 740 -17.24 1.28 8.37
N GLU A 741 -17.06 0.35 9.31
CA GLU A 741 -16.88 -1.08 9.01
C GLU A 741 -18.15 -1.89 9.26
N PHE A 742 -18.45 -2.78 8.32
CA PHE A 742 -19.53 -3.76 8.42
C PHE A 742 -19.02 -5.14 8.06
N ARG A 743 -19.06 -6.08 9.01
CA ARG A 743 -18.57 -7.45 8.81
C ARG A 743 -19.69 -8.39 8.41
N SER A 744 -19.36 -9.33 7.55
CA SER A 744 -20.21 -10.46 7.20
C SER A 744 -19.42 -11.75 7.35
N SER A 745 -19.82 -12.54 8.34
CA SER A 745 -19.15 -13.76 8.78
C SER A 745 -19.25 -14.88 7.75
N GLY A 746 -18.31 -15.82 7.80
CA GLY A 746 -18.21 -16.98 6.93
C GLY A 746 -17.17 -16.83 5.82
N ARG A 747 -16.35 -17.87 5.64
CA ARG A 747 -15.37 -18.03 4.54
C ARG A 747 -16.01 -18.16 3.16
N ARG A 748 -17.28 -18.56 3.13
CA ARG A 748 -18.11 -18.63 1.93
C ARG A 748 -19.23 -17.61 2.07
N ASN A 749 -19.18 -16.59 1.23
CA ASN A 749 -20.12 -15.49 1.30
C ASN A 749 -20.37 -14.89 -0.09
N ALA A 750 -21.46 -14.15 -0.22
CA ALA A 750 -21.85 -13.54 -1.48
C ALA A 750 -22.41 -12.14 -1.25
N TRP A 751 -22.06 -11.22 -2.13
CA TRP A 751 -22.44 -9.80 -2.05
C TRP A 751 -23.12 -9.33 -3.33
N VAL A 752 -24.12 -8.47 -3.18
CA VAL A 752 -24.74 -7.71 -4.28
C VAL A 752 -24.55 -6.23 -4.00
N THR A 753 -24.03 -5.51 -4.99
CA THR A 753 -23.86 -4.05 -4.94
C THR A 753 -24.74 -3.42 -5.99
N VAL A 754 -25.49 -2.39 -5.62
CA VAL A 754 -26.35 -1.63 -6.55
C VAL A 754 -26.08 -0.14 -6.36
N THR A 755 -25.83 0.58 -7.45
CA THR A 755 -25.80 2.05 -7.46
C THR A 755 -27.07 2.63 -8.06
N GLY A 756 -27.49 3.80 -7.58
CA GLY A 756 -28.68 4.51 -8.05
C GLY A 756 -28.46 6.02 -8.11
N SER A 757 -29.45 6.73 -8.65
CA SER A 757 -29.41 8.17 -8.84
C SER A 757 -30.80 8.78 -8.63
N ALA A 758 -30.83 9.96 -8.00
CA ALA A 758 -32.03 10.77 -7.81
C ALA A 758 -32.64 11.25 -9.13
N GLN A 759 -31.91 11.14 -10.24
CA GLN A 759 -32.39 11.47 -11.58
C GLN A 759 -33.33 10.41 -12.16
N ILE A 760 -33.35 9.20 -11.59
CA ILE A 760 -34.21 8.09 -12.02
C ILE A 760 -35.35 7.85 -11.03
N GLU A 761 -35.04 7.80 -9.74
CA GLU A 761 -35.98 7.44 -8.69
C GLU A 761 -35.62 8.16 -7.38
N THR A 762 -36.56 8.25 -6.44
CA THR A 762 -36.24 8.72 -5.09
C THR A 762 -35.52 7.65 -4.29
N PHE A 763 -34.80 8.03 -3.23
CA PHE A 763 -34.14 7.06 -2.35
C PHE A 763 -35.13 6.09 -1.68
N ALA A 764 -36.36 6.54 -1.41
CA ALA A 764 -37.42 5.68 -0.88
C ALA A 764 -37.87 4.63 -1.91
N GLU A 765 -38.03 5.01 -3.18
CA GLU A 765 -38.37 4.09 -4.27
C GLU A 765 -37.23 3.09 -4.53
N PHE A 766 -35.98 3.56 -4.52
CA PHE A 766 -34.78 2.72 -4.62
C PHE A 766 -34.77 1.62 -3.55
N LYS A 767 -34.97 1.99 -2.28
CA LYS A 767 -35.08 1.02 -1.17
C LYS A 767 -36.24 0.05 -1.35
N ALA A 768 -37.44 0.56 -1.66
CA ALA A 768 -38.63 -0.28 -1.82
C ALA A 768 -38.47 -1.31 -2.95
N ARG A 769 -37.84 -0.91 -4.06
CA ARG A 769 -37.55 -1.81 -5.19
C ARG A 769 -36.58 -2.92 -4.80
N LEU A 770 -35.51 -2.59 -4.07
CA LEU A 770 -34.50 -3.57 -3.66
C LEU A 770 -34.98 -4.49 -2.53
N LEU A 771 -35.77 -3.98 -1.58
CA LEU A 771 -36.37 -4.78 -0.50
C LEU A 771 -37.39 -5.82 -1.01
N THR A 772 -37.93 -5.63 -2.21
CA THR A 772 -38.86 -6.58 -2.83
C THR A 772 -38.19 -7.53 -3.82
N SER A 773 -36.86 -7.46 -3.96
CA SER A 773 -36.08 -8.37 -4.82
C SER A 773 -36.01 -9.79 -4.24
N SER A 774 -35.89 -10.78 -5.12
CA SER A 774 -35.64 -12.18 -4.73
C SER A 774 -34.15 -12.47 -4.85
N ILE A 775 -33.49 -12.76 -3.73
CA ILE A 775 -32.06 -13.12 -3.70
C ILE A 775 -31.92 -14.54 -3.16
N SER A 776 -31.18 -15.37 -3.88
CA SER A 776 -30.89 -16.76 -3.52
C SER A 776 -29.38 -17.00 -3.51
N TRP A 777 -28.87 -17.50 -2.38
CA TRP A 777 -27.49 -17.95 -2.22
C TRP A 777 -27.46 -19.46 -1.97
N ASN A 778 -26.77 -20.20 -2.84
CA ASN A 778 -26.54 -21.63 -2.66
C ASN A 778 -25.09 -21.88 -2.24
N LEU A 779 -24.90 -22.35 -1.00
CA LEU A 779 -23.59 -22.62 -0.40
C LEU A 779 -22.88 -23.84 -1.01
N GLU A 780 -23.63 -24.83 -1.51
CA GLU A 780 -23.08 -26.06 -2.09
C GLU A 780 -22.53 -25.83 -3.49
N THR A 781 -23.28 -25.10 -4.32
CA THR A 781 -22.89 -24.78 -5.71
C THR A 781 -22.21 -23.42 -5.84
N LEU A 782 -21.99 -22.71 -4.73
CA LEU A 782 -21.45 -21.34 -4.68
C LEU A 782 -22.09 -20.45 -5.76
N SER A 783 -23.41 -20.38 -5.75
CA SER A 783 -24.20 -19.67 -6.77
C SER A 783 -25.07 -18.59 -6.14
N LEU A 784 -24.93 -17.37 -6.62
CA LEU A 784 -25.72 -16.20 -6.23
C LEU A 784 -26.66 -15.84 -7.37
N SER A 785 -27.96 -15.74 -7.10
CA SER A 785 -28.97 -15.26 -8.04
C SER A 785 -29.76 -14.11 -7.43
N VAL A 786 -29.97 -13.05 -8.20
CA VAL A 786 -30.80 -11.89 -7.83
C VAL A 786 -31.81 -11.59 -8.93
N GLU A 787 -33.06 -11.40 -8.55
CA GLU A 787 -34.13 -10.95 -9.43
C GLU A 787 -34.73 -9.66 -8.85
N PHE A 788 -34.50 -8.56 -9.55
CA PHE A 788 -35.11 -7.28 -9.23
C PHE A 788 -36.47 -7.20 -9.92
N ASN A 789 -37.51 -6.83 -9.18
CA ASN A 789 -38.87 -6.77 -9.72
C ASN A 789 -38.93 -5.91 -10.98
N GLY A 790 -39.28 -6.53 -12.11
CA GLY A 790 -39.41 -5.88 -13.41
C GLY A 790 -38.09 -5.56 -14.14
N GLN A 791 -36.93 -5.94 -13.59
CA GLN A 791 -35.59 -5.63 -14.14
C GLN A 791 -34.76 -6.90 -14.43
N GLY A 792 -35.42 -8.07 -14.52
CA GLY A 792 -34.78 -9.31 -14.91
C GLY A 792 -33.95 -9.99 -13.81
N ASN A 793 -33.34 -11.10 -14.17
CA ASN A 793 -32.57 -11.97 -13.28
C ASN A 793 -31.07 -11.92 -13.62
N LEU A 794 -30.23 -11.80 -12.60
CA LEU A 794 -28.78 -11.96 -12.69
C LEU A 794 -28.35 -13.16 -11.85
N SER A 795 -27.44 -13.96 -12.35
CA SER A 795 -26.80 -15.00 -11.54
C SER A 795 -25.31 -15.08 -11.80
N LEU A 796 -24.54 -15.30 -10.75
CA LEU A 796 -23.10 -15.57 -10.80
C LEU A 796 -22.84 -16.87 -10.05
N ASN A 797 -21.99 -17.72 -10.61
CA ASN A 797 -21.48 -18.91 -9.93
C ASN A 797 -19.96 -18.84 -9.79
N TRP A 798 -19.42 -19.68 -8.90
CA TRP A 798 -17.98 -19.74 -8.67
C TRP A 798 -17.18 -20.16 -9.90
N GLU A 799 -17.77 -20.90 -10.83
CA GLU A 799 -17.15 -21.36 -12.08
C GLU A 799 -17.00 -20.25 -13.14
N GLY A 800 -17.70 -19.12 -13.00
CA GLY A 800 -17.43 -17.91 -13.78
C GLY A 800 -18.46 -17.50 -14.81
N GLU A 801 -19.67 -18.03 -14.72
CA GLU A 801 -20.74 -17.66 -15.64
C GLU A 801 -21.63 -16.59 -15.01
N LEU A 802 -21.37 -15.31 -15.33
CA LEU A 802 -22.41 -14.29 -15.17
C LEU A 802 -23.51 -14.58 -16.19
N ARG A 803 -24.76 -14.70 -15.73
CA ARG A 803 -25.93 -14.85 -16.60
C ARG A 803 -26.90 -13.71 -16.37
N VAL A 804 -27.37 -13.12 -17.46
CA VAL A 804 -28.39 -12.07 -17.50
C VAL A 804 -29.62 -12.67 -18.19
N ASN A 805 -30.74 -12.76 -17.47
CA ASN A 805 -31.98 -13.38 -17.93
C ASN A 805 -31.76 -14.80 -18.48
N GLY A 806 -30.94 -15.58 -17.79
CA GLY A 806 -30.58 -16.96 -18.16
C GLY A 806 -29.56 -17.10 -19.30
N LYS A 807 -29.17 -16.01 -19.96
CA LYS A 807 -28.13 -16.01 -21.01
C LYS A 807 -26.78 -15.65 -20.42
N GLN A 808 -25.74 -16.38 -20.80
CA GLN A 808 -24.37 -16.07 -20.39
C GLN A 808 -23.95 -14.69 -20.92
N SER A 809 -23.41 -13.84 -20.05
CA SER A 809 -22.76 -12.58 -20.39
C SER A 809 -21.26 -12.84 -20.45
N VAL A 810 -20.68 -12.64 -21.63
CA VAL A 810 -19.24 -12.82 -21.85
C VAL A 810 -18.58 -11.44 -21.83
N PHE A 811 -17.37 -11.38 -21.29
CA PHE A 811 -16.54 -10.18 -21.39
C PHE A 811 -16.01 -10.04 -22.83
N GLU A 812 -16.55 -9.10 -23.60
CA GLU A 812 -16.27 -9.00 -25.05
C GLU A 812 -14.99 -8.21 -25.39
N ASN A 813 -14.74 -7.07 -24.73
CA ASN A 813 -13.66 -6.16 -25.13
C ASN A 813 -12.30 -6.52 -24.52
N LEU A 814 -11.64 -7.54 -25.07
CA LEU A 814 -10.26 -7.93 -24.71
C LEU A 814 -9.22 -7.01 -25.36
N SER A 815 -9.29 -5.72 -25.06
CA SER A 815 -8.42 -4.67 -25.58
C SER A 815 -8.06 -3.66 -24.49
N PRO A 816 -6.84 -3.09 -24.47
CA PRO A 816 -6.51 -1.94 -23.62
C PRO A 816 -7.22 -0.65 -24.00
N VAL A 817 -7.83 -0.59 -25.19
CA VAL A 817 -8.64 0.56 -25.60
C VAL A 817 -10.06 0.45 -25.03
N PRO A 818 -10.51 1.43 -24.22
CA PRO A 818 -11.87 1.49 -23.69
C PRO A 818 -12.96 1.48 -24.76
N ARG A 819 -13.93 0.57 -24.63
CA ARG A 819 -15.22 0.63 -25.37
C ARG A 819 -16.19 1.47 -24.57
N ILE A 820 -16.31 2.75 -24.91
CA ILE A 820 -17.11 3.72 -24.16
C ILE A 820 -18.52 3.82 -24.76
N GLY A 821 -19.54 3.58 -23.96
CA GLY A 821 -20.94 3.78 -24.31
C GLY A 821 -21.57 4.85 -23.43
N LEU A 822 -22.31 5.79 -24.05
CA LEU A 822 -23.09 6.79 -23.31
C LEU A 822 -24.58 6.59 -23.59
N LYS A 823 -25.36 6.24 -22.56
CA LYS A 823 -26.79 5.88 -22.63
C LYS A 823 -27.63 6.90 -21.86
N ARG A 824 -28.93 7.05 -22.19
CA ARG A 824 -29.84 7.89 -21.38
C ARG A 824 -30.30 7.09 -20.17
N LEU A 825 -30.36 7.73 -18.99
CA LEU A 825 -30.78 7.08 -17.75
C LEU A 825 -32.24 6.59 -17.78
N ASP A 826 -33.09 7.23 -18.59
CA ASP A 826 -34.51 6.92 -18.73
C ASP A 826 -34.82 5.76 -19.70
N GLN A 827 -33.80 5.23 -20.40
CA GLN A 827 -33.93 4.08 -21.29
C GLN A 827 -33.47 2.82 -20.55
N SER A 828 -34.39 1.87 -20.33
CA SER A 828 -34.09 0.64 -19.57
C SER A 828 -32.91 -0.12 -20.18
N SER A 829 -31.89 -0.38 -19.36
CA SER A 829 -30.59 -0.99 -19.71
C SER A 829 -30.63 -2.41 -20.30
N LEU A 830 -31.82 -3.02 -20.40
CA LEU A 830 -31.99 -4.43 -20.80
C LEU A 830 -32.48 -4.62 -22.24
N THR A 831 -32.72 -3.55 -22.99
CA THR A 831 -33.21 -3.63 -24.37
C THR A 831 -32.52 -2.61 -25.29
N GLN A 832 -31.69 -3.14 -26.20
CA GLN A 832 -31.30 -2.63 -27.53
C GLN A 832 -29.99 -1.85 -27.73
N GLU A 833 -29.58 -1.92 -29.01
CA GLU A 833 -28.26 -1.76 -29.66
C GLU A 833 -27.48 -0.50 -29.29
N GLU A 834 -26.18 -0.71 -29.09
CA GLU A 834 -25.22 0.29 -28.64
C GLU A 834 -24.68 1.13 -29.82
N ALA A 835 -24.70 2.45 -29.66
CA ALA A 835 -23.88 3.34 -30.49
C ALA A 835 -22.52 3.49 -29.78
N HIS A 836 -21.46 2.98 -30.40
CA HIS A 836 -20.08 3.10 -29.92
C HIS A 836 -19.42 4.34 -30.50
N VAL A 837 -18.65 5.04 -29.67
CA VAL A 837 -17.69 6.08 -30.10
C VAL A 837 -16.30 5.51 -29.93
#